data_AF-A0A7K4I6L1-F1
#
_entry.id   AF-A0A7K4I6L1-F1
#
_cell.length_a   1.000
_cell.length_b   1.000
_cell.length_c   1.000
_cell.angle_alpha   90.00
_cell.angle_beta   90.00
_cell.angle_gamma   90.00
#
_symmetry.space_group_name_H-M   'P 1'
#
loop_
_entity.id
_entity.type
_entity.pdbx_description
1 polymer ?
#
loop_
_entity_poly.entity_id
_entity_poly.type
_entity_poly.pdbx_seq_one_letter_code
_entity_poly.pdbx_strand_id
1 'polypeptide(L)'
;MKKTSSLINKKTILTITLAIVLTVSMYASLNILSNFGATAALYSETDYKRINGVLGNDSYILYPYEEKSSVVGFSKYGELMNPYVPAGLNYSGQIDPFANTYVARKDWNEGWVINVTYVQNGQYQNVWAFALYSDTLVSGTPPDLDWQHVSGALSSPYCGRKTNAYARSYPIEIIYDGPRKAVYRLKTVISTNTTPTTFEDDKILELTFHVIYEKDKKYVLWIKDVKRVDIGKGIGTMQVEFSERGQWDMERSSHPRAYAYWYTNRTTDYDKHIFYNGSSTYSQARYNYEGNAQVAGYDVCQIISSGLPYVGWAAFWPNTTVNYVEAYDVTTVEMRLTTLSTCNDRYTASLWPSDYKVASLRRYEPLNTPTVYPRGEGRWSNEPMVFVNDLLKTMGTHYNWVYNSTRGRWGVEFFSAYNPGSSDVIRIVYKSKRYLQNDMSPSPHEPGTPYVIGEWSFDLTWANITRSTNQFRCVTAYGVTDYHDADDADRQGYNRLDREIVFQLDEVFNPWDLNQAVHKQENDWVYKTTLTSSANYVTLSSGLGDRIWQDKTTGTWYTYKLQTGDNATATWVNAFEDGDSYTAHSKNWALKLYAYNDSDANTDYARIRITPEGFGQNGTYMFGNLTEVSFWYKKIAGNSSYYGPHLFIKLSNGSATSWVNIQMYNNPVHSPSGWVKVDLANIDTYTDQSSADEAFWYDSDSWTKSASGPMAGVPSGAGTAKHSFDFYRNKLASYYVTDIVVELGYNIPAGQAKTYLIDDIDVGYLTGAGCIRHERVYNMEEDKLIPSDWDKYCSFSEKVLVNGTLWNRYSYHIIDPSYSATAYRPYYTINFEIGKIWFWHYVEGTGYTNWTLSAGTTIKVLYSTIEFCTNGRYEWNVVGTPSAAVDSAGASMVSSSFEEWKNIEVYKAALEIKDSSWGPYVPYLIREQGVANRSRSQYRDVTNRLHLKDDWCSTLPISRSNIIVVGGPAANGLAEYFNDYTDAFLVKSDVSTSDLTGNGIYGPGCWNKTRAYYGGASGAGGYAIISTYKDLNGTIGFLVWGYNGDDTYYASYALRHGLIAYIQYLQPGVTTLILKITYSTHPPTITIVECLGVFTECTGFGQYAYLGEGGATYVRTTYVLPLARRLFIEHKLMSFTWPTYIHADP
;
A
#
# COMPACT_ATOMS: atom_id res chain seq x y z
N MET A 1 36.72 -75.57 -4.14
CA MET A 1 37.20 -76.01 -2.79
C MET A 1 37.77 -74.77 -2.11
N LYS A 2 37.38 -74.26 -0.94
CA LYS A 2 36.61 -74.70 0.23
C LYS A 2 35.86 -73.47 0.80
N LYS A 3 34.83 -73.77 1.60
CA LYS A 3 34.02 -72.89 2.46
C LYS A 3 34.86 -71.96 3.35
N THR A 4 34.32 -70.77 3.62
CA THR A 4 34.22 -70.25 4.99
C THR A 4 32.97 -69.38 5.14
N SER A 5 32.13 -69.82 6.07
CA SER A 5 30.96 -69.18 6.65
C SER A 5 31.32 -67.96 7.50
N SER A 6 30.51 -66.90 7.45
CA SER A 6 30.18 -66.17 8.67
C SER A 6 28.66 -66.10 8.80
N LEU A 7 28.17 -66.89 9.76
CA LEU A 7 26.82 -66.83 10.27
C LEU A 7 26.64 -65.47 10.95
N ILE A 8 25.86 -64.57 10.35
CA ILE A 8 25.16 -63.60 11.19
C ILE A 8 24.08 -64.41 11.90
N ASN A 9 24.35 -64.73 13.17
CA ASN A 9 23.47 -65.52 14.01
C ASN A 9 22.08 -64.88 14.01
N LYS A 10 21.04 -65.63 13.62
CA LYS A 10 19.65 -65.14 13.59
C LYS A 10 19.21 -64.58 14.95
N LYS A 11 19.80 -65.04 16.06
CA LYS A 11 19.59 -64.44 17.39
C LYS A 11 20.19 -63.03 17.47
N THR A 12 21.36 -62.77 16.90
CA THR A 12 21.99 -61.44 16.88
C THR A 12 21.21 -60.44 16.01
N ILE A 13 20.68 -60.85 14.85
CA ILE A 13 19.78 -60.00 14.05
C ILE A 13 18.49 -59.73 14.84
N LEU A 14 17.88 -60.76 15.43
CA LEU A 14 16.67 -60.56 16.23
C LEU A 14 16.93 -59.66 17.45
N THR A 15 18.07 -59.79 18.13
CA THR A 15 18.46 -58.91 19.24
C THR A 15 18.73 -57.48 18.78
N ILE A 16 19.36 -57.26 17.62
CA ILE A 16 19.59 -55.91 17.07
C ILE A 16 18.28 -55.29 16.59
N THR A 17 17.40 -56.04 15.92
CA THR A 17 16.08 -55.52 15.49
C THR A 17 15.18 -55.25 16.70
N LEU A 18 15.19 -56.12 17.72
CA LEU A 18 14.44 -55.88 18.96
C LEU A 18 15.02 -54.69 19.74
N ALA A 19 16.36 -54.53 19.76
CA ALA A 19 17.00 -53.38 20.36
C ALA A 19 16.70 -52.09 19.60
N ILE A 20 16.70 -52.07 18.26
CA ILE A 20 16.32 -50.89 17.45
C ILE A 20 14.84 -50.57 17.65
N VAL A 21 13.95 -51.57 17.63
CA VAL A 21 12.52 -51.34 17.89
C VAL A 21 12.28 -50.85 19.31
N LEU A 22 12.97 -51.40 20.32
CA LEU A 22 12.93 -50.90 21.71
C LEU A 22 13.54 -49.51 21.84
N THR A 23 14.61 -49.18 21.11
CA THR A 23 15.24 -47.86 21.17
C THR A 23 14.41 -46.81 20.45
N VAL A 24 13.79 -47.15 19.32
CA VAL A 24 12.86 -46.27 18.57
C VAL A 24 11.53 -46.12 19.31
N SER A 25 11.03 -47.18 19.96
CA SER A 25 9.84 -47.07 20.83
C SER A 25 10.16 -46.38 22.16
N MET A 26 11.37 -46.51 22.70
CA MET A 26 11.83 -45.71 23.84
C MET A 26 12.00 -44.24 23.46
N TYR A 27 12.55 -43.89 22.29
CA TYR A 27 12.61 -42.52 21.77
C TYR A 27 11.22 -41.95 21.42
N ALA A 28 10.31 -42.77 20.87
CA ALA A 28 8.93 -42.37 20.64
C ALA A 28 8.19 -42.17 21.97
N SER A 29 8.40 -43.06 22.96
CA SER A 29 7.83 -42.93 24.30
C SER A 29 8.49 -41.84 25.14
N LEU A 30 9.75 -41.48 24.92
CA LEU A 30 10.43 -40.35 25.57
C LEU A 30 9.97 -39.01 24.98
N ASN A 31 9.57 -38.97 23.70
CA ASN A 31 8.87 -37.83 23.10
C ASN A 31 7.38 -37.76 23.52
N ILE A 32 6.77 -38.88 23.94
CA ILE A 32 5.39 -38.92 24.44
C ILE A 32 5.34 -38.68 25.96
N LEU A 33 6.36 -39.08 26.73
CA LEU A 33 6.43 -38.93 28.19
C LEU A 33 7.07 -37.61 28.64
N SER A 34 7.83 -36.92 27.79
CA SER A 34 8.21 -35.52 28.06
C SER A 34 7.01 -34.55 27.99
N ASN A 35 5.87 -35.00 27.44
CA ASN A 35 4.63 -34.23 27.33
C ASN A 35 3.59 -34.51 28.42
N PHE A 36 3.86 -35.39 29.39
CA PHE A 36 2.96 -35.63 30.53
C PHE A 36 3.66 -35.38 31.86
N GLY A 37 4.20 -34.16 32.00
CA GLY A 37 4.26 -33.51 33.30
C GLY A 37 2.88 -32.96 33.65
N ALA A 38 2.58 -32.82 34.95
CA ALA A 38 1.31 -32.31 35.49
C ALA A 38 0.95 -30.85 35.06
N THR A 39 1.68 -30.27 34.11
CA THR A 39 1.40 -28.99 33.41
C THR A 39 0.58 -29.16 32.12
N ALA A 40 0.39 -30.39 31.62
CA ALA A 40 -0.39 -30.67 30.40
C ALA A 40 -1.91 -30.45 30.54
N ALA A 41 -2.42 -30.19 31.75
CA ALA A 41 -3.85 -30.01 32.00
C ALA A 41 -4.38 -28.58 31.69
N LEU A 42 -3.51 -27.61 31.37
CA LEU A 42 -3.87 -26.19 31.21
C LEU A 42 -3.61 -25.62 29.79
N TYR A 43 -2.83 -26.29 28.95
CA TYR A 43 -2.63 -25.89 27.56
C TYR A 43 -3.70 -26.54 26.66
N SER A 44 -4.64 -25.74 26.19
CA SER A 44 -5.55 -26.13 25.11
C SER A 44 -5.36 -25.18 23.93
N GLU A 45 -5.19 -25.72 22.73
CA GLU A 45 -5.18 -24.92 21.49
C GLU A 45 -6.52 -24.20 21.26
N THR A 46 -7.57 -24.55 22.02
CA THR A 46 -8.86 -23.83 22.02
C THR A 46 -8.78 -22.46 22.70
N ASP A 47 -7.83 -22.27 23.62
CA ASP A 47 -7.76 -21.10 24.49
C ASP A 47 -6.51 -20.26 24.24
N TYR A 48 -5.41 -20.88 23.82
CA TYR A 48 -4.15 -20.22 23.48
C TYR A 48 -3.55 -20.80 22.21
N LYS A 49 -3.11 -19.93 21.29
CA LYS A 49 -2.47 -20.34 20.04
C LYS A 49 -1.04 -19.82 19.97
N ARG A 50 -0.19 -20.58 19.26
CA ARG A 50 1.16 -20.18 18.86
C ARG A 50 1.33 -20.52 17.38
N ILE A 51 1.81 -19.57 16.59
CA ILE A 51 1.99 -19.72 15.15
C ILE A 51 3.43 -19.31 14.80
N ASN A 52 4.14 -20.17 14.07
CA ASN A 52 5.50 -19.89 13.62
C ASN A 52 5.49 -19.15 12.27
N GLY A 53 6.33 -18.13 12.14
CA GLY A 53 6.65 -17.50 10.87
C GLY A 53 7.66 -18.30 10.05
N VAL A 54 7.67 -18.04 8.75
CA VAL A 54 8.40 -18.78 7.72
C VAL A 54 9.25 -17.87 6.82
N LEU A 55 9.31 -16.55 7.08
CA LEU A 55 10.11 -15.61 6.29
C LEU A 55 11.56 -16.08 6.11
N GLY A 56 12.25 -16.44 7.20
CA GLY A 56 13.66 -16.78 7.16
C GLY A 56 14.04 -18.13 6.54
N ASN A 57 13.07 -18.84 5.98
CA ASN A 57 13.33 -20.01 5.14
C ASN A 57 12.52 -19.99 3.84
N ASP A 58 11.96 -18.84 3.47
CA ASP A 58 11.27 -18.65 2.21
C ASP A 58 12.26 -18.28 1.07
N SER A 59 11.73 -17.97 -0.12
CA SER A 59 12.52 -17.68 -1.32
C SER A 59 12.58 -16.18 -1.67
N TYR A 60 12.62 -15.29 -0.68
CA TYR A 60 12.48 -13.84 -0.86
C TYR A 60 13.77 -13.09 -1.14
N ILE A 61 14.61 -13.62 -2.03
CA ILE A 61 15.94 -13.08 -2.34
C ILE A 61 15.97 -11.62 -2.83
N LEU A 62 14.83 -11.04 -3.21
CA LEU A 62 14.68 -9.67 -3.68
C LEU A 62 14.16 -8.71 -2.61
N TYR A 63 13.79 -9.24 -1.43
CA TYR A 63 13.41 -8.46 -0.27
C TYR A 63 14.63 -7.66 0.21
N PRO A 64 14.54 -6.34 0.32
CA PRO A 64 15.69 -5.48 0.59
C PRO A 64 16.18 -5.50 2.04
N TYR A 65 15.55 -6.29 2.92
CA TYR A 65 15.85 -6.35 4.35
C TYR A 65 16.10 -7.80 4.80
N GLU A 66 16.58 -7.97 6.03
CA GLU A 66 16.91 -9.29 6.59
C GLU A 66 15.68 -10.22 6.65
N GLU A 67 15.79 -11.42 6.11
CA GLU A 67 14.72 -12.44 6.10
C GLU A 67 14.66 -13.16 7.46
N LYS A 68 14.19 -12.49 8.52
CA LYS A 68 14.04 -13.11 9.85
C LYS A 68 12.57 -13.38 10.18
N SER A 69 12.26 -14.60 10.61
CA SER A 69 10.90 -14.99 10.99
C SER A 69 10.48 -14.41 12.34
N SER A 70 9.20 -14.09 12.46
CA SER A 70 8.53 -13.86 13.75
C SER A 70 7.80 -15.13 14.23
N VAL A 71 7.35 -15.14 15.49
CA VAL A 71 6.41 -16.13 16.04
C VAL A 71 5.39 -15.37 16.85
N VAL A 72 4.12 -15.65 16.60
CA VAL A 72 3.01 -14.98 17.26
C VAL A 72 2.31 -15.92 18.22
N GLY A 73 2.03 -15.46 19.44
CA GLY A 73 1.15 -16.15 20.38
C GLY A 73 0.00 -15.26 20.81
N PHE A 74 -1.18 -15.85 21.03
CA PHE A 74 -2.37 -15.11 21.47
C PHE A 74 -3.36 -15.99 22.23
N SER A 75 -4.27 -15.35 22.96
CA SER A 75 -5.32 -16.01 23.76
C SER A 75 -6.71 -15.78 23.17
N LYS A 76 -7.68 -16.61 23.56
CA LYS A 76 -9.11 -16.42 23.23
C LYS A 76 -9.72 -15.13 23.77
N TYR A 77 -9.07 -14.50 24.74
CA TYR A 77 -9.50 -13.25 25.37
C TYR A 77 -9.09 -12.02 24.56
N GLY A 78 -8.24 -12.20 23.54
CA GLY A 78 -7.70 -11.09 22.76
C GLY A 78 -6.44 -10.47 23.34
N GLU A 79 -5.62 -11.27 24.04
CA GLU A 79 -4.26 -10.89 24.45
C GLU A 79 -3.28 -11.42 23.37
N LEU A 80 -2.33 -10.61 22.91
CA LEU A 80 -1.21 -10.97 22.02
C LEU A 80 -0.10 -11.69 22.80
N MET A 81 -0.49 -12.73 23.55
CA MET A 81 0.47 -13.65 24.14
C MET A 81 -0.08 -15.04 24.44
N ASN A 82 0.85 -16.00 24.46
CA ASN A 82 0.68 -17.34 24.99
C ASN A 82 1.70 -17.56 26.13
N PRO A 83 1.25 -17.76 27.39
CA PRO A 83 2.14 -17.91 28.54
C PRO A 83 2.64 -19.34 28.79
N TYR A 84 1.96 -20.34 28.23
CA TYR A 84 2.26 -21.76 28.47
C TYR A 84 3.41 -22.23 27.59
N VAL A 85 3.41 -21.78 26.34
CA VAL A 85 4.56 -21.84 25.44
C VAL A 85 4.90 -20.39 25.09
N PRO A 86 5.72 -19.70 25.93
CA PRO A 86 5.98 -18.28 25.84
C PRO A 86 6.22 -17.81 24.41
N ALA A 87 5.24 -17.06 23.90
CA ALA A 87 5.29 -16.39 22.62
C ALA A 87 4.27 -15.25 22.66
N GLY A 88 4.72 -14.02 22.40
CA GLY A 88 3.89 -12.87 22.10
C GLY A 88 4.16 -12.45 20.68
N LEU A 89 5.21 -11.65 20.48
CA LEU A 89 5.71 -11.25 19.17
C LEU A 89 7.22 -11.54 19.08
N ASN A 90 7.57 -12.82 19.18
CA ASN A 90 8.95 -13.24 19.21
C ASN A 90 9.60 -13.03 17.82
N TYR A 91 10.66 -12.24 17.75
CA TYR A 91 11.41 -12.00 16.52
C TYR A 91 12.72 -12.78 16.51
N SER A 92 12.89 -13.65 15.51
CA SER A 92 14.08 -14.45 15.26
C SER A 92 14.54 -15.36 16.41
N GLY A 93 13.68 -15.68 17.38
CA GLY A 93 14.07 -16.34 18.63
C GLY A 93 14.92 -15.44 19.54
N GLN A 94 15.08 -14.16 19.19
CA GLN A 94 16.03 -13.25 19.82
C GLN A 94 15.38 -12.28 20.80
N ILE A 95 14.16 -11.81 20.54
CA ILE A 95 13.47 -10.86 21.41
C ILE A 95 11.96 -11.12 21.33
N ASP A 96 11.25 -10.96 22.43
CA ASP A 96 9.78 -11.03 22.47
C ASP A 96 9.29 -9.92 23.40
N PRO A 97 8.61 -8.88 22.88
CA PRO A 97 8.23 -7.73 23.70
C PRO A 97 7.11 -8.04 24.70
N PHE A 98 6.32 -9.10 24.49
CA PHE A 98 5.12 -9.37 25.29
C PHE A 98 5.20 -10.66 26.12
N ALA A 99 6.05 -11.61 25.73
CA ALA A 99 6.33 -12.83 26.49
C ALA A 99 7.81 -12.94 26.88
N ASN A 100 8.43 -11.83 27.28
CA ASN A 100 9.85 -11.77 27.61
C ASN A 100 10.19 -12.55 28.89
N THR A 101 10.87 -13.69 28.77
CA THR A 101 11.23 -14.55 29.91
C THR A 101 12.28 -13.96 30.86
N TYR A 102 12.90 -12.83 30.52
CA TYR A 102 13.80 -12.10 31.43
C TYR A 102 13.04 -11.17 32.40
N VAL A 103 11.78 -10.86 32.07
CA VAL A 103 10.87 -10.04 32.89
C VAL A 103 9.99 -10.96 33.73
N ALA A 104 9.65 -10.54 34.95
CA ALA A 104 8.79 -11.32 35.81
C ALA A 104 7.37 -11.40 35.21
N ARG A 105 6.79 -12.59 35.14
CA ARG A 105 5.45 -12.80 34.55
C ARG A 105 4.36 -11.91 35.13
N LYS A 106 4.47 -11.50 36.40
CA LYS A 106 3.50 -10.59 37.02
C LYS A 106 3.46 -9.21 36.35
N ASP A 107 4.55 -8.82 35.69
CA ASP A 107 4.72 -7.52 35.04
C ASP A 107 4.38 -7.59 33.55
N TRP A 108 4.31 -8.79 32.95
CA TRP A 108 3.82 -8.97 31.58
C TRP A 108 2.43 -8.34 31.44
N ASN A 109 2.31 -7.35 30.58
CA ASN A 109 1.10 -6.57 30.44
C ASN A 109 0.88 -6.18 28.98
N GLU A 110 -0.07 -6.84 28.35
CA GLU A 110 -0.51 -6.57 26.98
C GLU A 110 -1.99 -6.98 26.89
N GLY A 111 -2.77 -6.21 26.13
CA GLY A 111 -4.16 -6.50 25.78
C GLY A 111 -4.99 -5.24 25.61
N TRP A 112 -6.23 -5.26 26.09
CA TRP A 112 -7.21 -4.20 25.83
C TRP A 112 -8.06 -3.82 27.04
N VAL A 113 -8.56 -2.59 27.01
CA VAL A 113 -9.50 -1.99 27.98
C VAL A 113 -10.68 -1.41 27.23
N ILE A 114 -11.90 -1.66 27.69
CA ILE A 114 -13.11 -1.01 27.19
C ILE A 114 -13.88 -0.34 28.33
N ASN A 115 -14.39 0.85 28.06
CA ASN A 115 -15.35 1.55 28.93
C ASN A 115 -16.55 1.99 28.10
N VAL A 116 -17.75 1.79 28.64
CA VAL A 116 -19.01 2.05 27.95
C VAL A 116 -19.88 2.89 28.87
N THR A 117 -20.17 4.11 28.46
CA THR A 117 -21.19 4.95 29.11
C THR A 117 -22.44 4.95 28.26
N TYR A 118 -23.58 4.61 28.86
CA TYR A 118 -24.85 4.57 28.14
C TYR A 118 -26.00 4.97 29.05
N VAL A 119 -27.18 5.08 28.46
CA VAL A 119 -28.41 5.41 29.18
C VAL A 119 -29.37 4.24 29.07
N GLN A 120 -29.87 3.77 30.20
CA GLN A 120 -30.92 2.75 30.26
C GLN A 120 -32.13 3.30 31.01
N ASN A 121 -33.31 3.28 30.38
CA ASN A 121 -34.55 3.81 30.96
C ASN A 121 -34.42 5.27 31.47
N GLY A 122 -33.62 6.08 30.75
CA GLY A 122 -33.34 7.47 31.11
C GLY A 122 -32.31 7.67 32.23
N GLN A 123 -31.71 6.61 32.76
CA GLN A 123 -30.71 6.66 33.83
C GLN A 123 -29.28 6.40 33.34
N TYR A 124 -28.30 7.04 33.99
CA TYR A 124 -26.87 6.81 33.75
C TYR A 124 -26.47 5.35 34.04
N GLN A 125 -25.74 4.74 33.12
CA GLN A 125 -25.13 3.43 33.28
C GLN A 125 -23.68 3.43 32.79
N ASN A 126 -22.85 2.60 33.40
CA ASN A 126 -21.47 2.41 33.00
C ASN A 126 -21.01 0.96 33.18
N VAL A 127 -20.46 0.39 32.12
CA VAL A 127 -19.85 -0.93 32.10
C VAL A 127 -18.43 -0.81 31.58
N TRP A 128 -17.47 -1.44 32.27
CA TRP A 128 -16.10 -1.54 31.82
C TRP A 128 -15.63 -2.99 31.88
N ALA A 129 -14.71 -3.33 31.00
CA ALA A 129 -14.05 -4.63 31.00
C ALA A 129 -12.62 -4.45 30.50
N PHE A 130 -11.70 -5.30 30.94
CA PHE A 130 -10.39 -5.39 30.35
C PHE A 130 -9.89 -6.83 30.35
N ALA A 131 -9.18 -7.19 29.30
CA ALA A 131 -8.37 -8.39 29.25
C ALA A 131 -6.94 -7.95 28.97
N LEU A 132 -6.15 -7.98 30.03
CA LEU A 132 -4.71 -7.84 30.02
C LEU A 132 -4.14 -9.14 30.57
N TYR A 133 -2.89 -9.49 30.26
CA TYR A 133 -2.29 -10.68 30.85
C TYR A 133 -2.26 -10.65 32.39
N SER A 134 -1.91 -9.50 32.96
CA SER A 134 -1.82 -9.28 34.40
C SER A 134 -2.45 -7.94 34.79
N ASP A 135 -2.75 -7.76 36.09
CA ASP A 135 -3.06 -6.43 36.64
C ASP A 135 -1.88 -5.82 37.41
N THR A 136 -0.71 -6.46 37.37
CA THR A 136 0.58 -6.01 37.93
C THR A 136 0.65 -5.88 39.45
N LEU A 137 -0.44 -6.19 40.16
CA LEU A 137 -0.56 -5.97 41.61
C LEU A 137 -0.01 -7.13 42.46
N VAL A 138 -0.12 -8.38 42.00
CA VAL A 138 0.33 -9.56 42.78
C VAL A 138 1.08 -10.57 41.91
N SER A 139 2.19 -11.08 42.44
CA SER A 139 2.95 -12.19 41.86
C SER A 139 2.21 -13.52 42.09
N GLY A 140 1.74 -14.18 41.02
CA GLY A 140 1.42 -15.62 41.07
C GLY A 140 -0.01 -16.05 40.76
N THR A 141 -0.86 -15.22 40.14
CA THR A 141 -2.19 -15.65 39.65
C THR A 141 -2.73 -14.97 38.37
N PRO A 142 -1.90 -14.39 37.47
CA PRO A 142 -2.37 -14.06 36.13
C PRO A 142 -1.87 -15.02 35.01
N PRO A 143 -2.76 -15.52 34.13
CA PRO A 143 -4.21 -15.43 34.19
C PRO A 143 -4.81 -16.85 34.16
N ASP A 144 -4.57 -17.60 35.24
CA ASP A 144 -5.19 -18.91 35.43
C ASP A 144 -6.71 -18.80 35.74
N LEU A 145 -7.20 -17.57 35.99
CA LEU A 145 -8.61 -17.27 36.23
C LEU A 145 -9.28 -16.73 34.96
N ASP A 146 -10.47 -17.24 34.64
CA ASP A 146 -11.40 -16.65 33.67
C ASP A 146 -11.88 -15.24 34.13
N TRP A 147 -12.79 -14.60 33.41
CA TRP A 147 -13.35 -13.28 33.72
C TRP A 147 -13.81 -13.13 35.18
N GLN A 148 -13.30 -12.11 35.88
CA GLN A 148 -13.69 -11.79 37.25
C GLN A 148 -14.60 -10.56 37.33
N HIS A 149 -15.70 -10.68 38.08
CA HIS A 149 -16.58 -9.56 38.38
C HIS A 149 -16.13 -8.83 39.67
N VAL A 150 -15.86 -7.52 39.55
CA VAL A 150 -15.35 -6.69 40.67
C VAL A 150 -15.97 -5.29 40.67
N SER A 151 -16.00 -4.64 41.84
CA SER A 151 -16.55 -3.28 41.98
C SER A 151 -15.69 -2.17 41.36
N GLY A 152 -14.40 -2.42 41.14
CA GLY A 152 -13.46 -1.46 40.56
C GLY A 152 -12.20 -2.15 40.04
N ALA A 153 -11.51 -1.54 39.08
CA ALA A 153 -10.36 -2.14 38.39
C ALA A 153 -9.22 -2.58 39.35
N LEU A 154 -9.01 -1.82 40.42
CA LEU A 154 -7.99 -2.07 41.46
C LEU A 154 -8.47 -3.02 42.58
N SER A 155 -9.71 -3.51 42.53
CA SER A 155 -10.27 -4.40 43.55
C SER A 155 -9.78 -5.84 43.37
N SER A 156 -9.80 -6.61 44.46
CA SER A 156 -9.56 -8.06 44.43
C SER A 156 -10.77 -8.80 43.84
N PRO A 157 -10.59 -10.01 43.27
CA PRO A 157 -9.32 -10.73 43.05
C PRO A 157 -8.38 -10.02 42.08
N TYR A 158 -7.06 -10.15 42.30
CA TYR A 158 -6.03 -9.56 41.45
C TYR A 158 -5.70 -10.49 40.29
N CYS A 159 -6.02 -10.08 39.07
CA CYS A 159 -5.88 -10.84 37.84
C CYS A 159 -6.01 -9.92 36.61
N GLY A 160 -5.55 -10.39 35.46
CA GLY A 160 -5.55 -9.60 34.24
C GLY A 160 -6.91 -9.45 33.53
N ARG A 161 -7.95 -10.19 33.93
CA ARG A 161 -9.27 -10.17 33.28
C ARG A 161 -10.38 -9.78 34.25
N LYS A 162 -10.89 -8.55 34.14
CA LYS A 162 -11.91 -8.03 35.07
C LYS A 162 -12.97 -7.20 34.38
N THR A 163 -14.14 -7.14 35.00
CA THR A 163 -15.26 -6.27 34.62
C THR A 163 -16.12 -5.93 35.83
N ASN A 164 -16.86 -4.82 35.80
CA ASN A 164 -17.95 -4.53 36.75
C ASN A 164 -19.31 -5.10 36.33
N ALA A 165 -19.34 -5.89 35.26
CA ALA A 165 -20.51 -6.61 34.79
C ALA A 165 -20.15 -8.08 34.52
N TYR A 166 -20.65 -8.68 33.46
CA TYR A 166 -20.30 -10.05 33.09
C TYR A 166 -19.85 -10.11 31.64
N ALA A 167 -18.71 -10.77 31.42
CA ALA A 167 -18.10 -10.97 30.11
C ALA A 167 -17.80 -12.46 29.88
N ARG A 168 -17.87 -12.89 28.62
CA ARG A 168 -17.59 -14.27 28.20
C ARG A 168 -16.76 -14.26 26.92
N SER A 169 -15.66 -15.00 26.92
CA SER A 169 -14.85 -15.24 25.71
C SER A 169 -15.07 -16.68 25.20
N TYR A 170 -15.21 -16.82 23.89
CA TYR A 170 -15.46 -18.10 23.21
C TYR A 170 -14.13 -18.74 22.75
N PRO A 171 -14.10 -20.05 22.48
CA PRO A 171 -12.92 -20.71 21.92
C PRO A 171 -12.40 -20.03 20.64
N ILE A 172 -11.09 -20.12 20.42
CA ILE A 172 -10.44 -19.61 19.20
C ILE A 172 -11.02 -20.33 17.97
N GLU A 173 -11.49 -19.56 17.01
CA GLU A 173 -11.99 -20.09 15.74
C GLU A 173 -10.93 -19.95 14.64
N ILE A 174 -10.67 -21.05 13.95
CA ILE A 174 -9.79 -21.12 12.78
C ILE A 174 -10.64 -20.78 11.55
N ILE A 175 -10.29 -19.70 10.84
CA ILE A 175 -10.90 -19.36 9.56
C ILE A 175 -10.05 -19.91 8.42
N TYR A 176 -8.74 -19.68 8.49
CA TYR A 176 -7.78 -20.12 7.48
C TYR A 176 -6.41 -20.36 8.10
N ASP A 177 -5.74 -21.45 7.72
CA ASP A 177 -4.37 -21.73 8.14
C ASP A 177 -3.60 -22.31 6.95
N GLY A 178 -3.15 -21.40 6.08
CA GLY A 178 -2.36 -21.69 4.90
C GLY A 178 -0.86 -21.67 5.17
N PRO A 179 -0.03 -22.07 4.19
CA PRO A 179 1.43 -22.08 4.34
C PRO A 179 2.04 -20.73 4.72
N ARG A 180 1.51 -19.60 4.22
CA ARG A 180 2.01 -18.25 4.52
C ARG A 180 1.03 -17.32 5.21
N LYS A 181 -0.26 -17.65 5.28
CA LYS A 181 -1.26 -16.84 5.99
C LYS A 181 -2.06 -17.64 6.98
N ALA A 182 -2.32 -17.03 8.12
CA ALA A 182 -3.17 -17.55 9.18
C ALA A 182 -4.22 -16.51 9.53
N VAL A 183 -5.49 -16.91 9.55
CA VAL A 183 -6.63 -16.07 9.94
C VAL A 183 -7.45 -16.77 11.01
N TYR A 184 -7.53 -16.13 12.16
CA TYR A 184 -8.24 -16.63 13.34
C TYR A 184 -9.26 -15.59 13.81
N ARG A 185 -10.37 -16.03 14.39
CA ARG A 185 -11.41 -15.17 14.95
C ARG A 185 -11.53 -15.41 16.46
N LEU A 186 -11.44 -14.32 17.23
CA LEU A 186 -11.60 -14.30 18.68
C LEU A 186 -12.89 -13.53 19.01
N LYS A 187 -13.66 -13.99 19.97
CA LYS A 187 -14.96 -13.39 20.31
C LYS A 187 -15.14 -13.25 21.81
N THR A 188 -15.46 -12.03 22.25
CA THR A 188 -15.85 -11.71 23.62
C THR A 188 -17.17 -10.96 23.63
N VAL A 189 -18.10 -11.35 24.50
CA VAL A 189 -19.40 -10.69 24.66
C VAL A 189 -19.52 -10.11 26.06
N ILE A 190 -19.99 -8.88 26.16
CA ILE A 190 -20.20 -8.12 27.41
C ILE A 190 -21.71 -7.91 27.61
N SER A 191 -22.18 -8.15 28.83
CA SER A 191 -23.56 -7.96 29.25
C SER A 191 -23.70 -6.93 30.36
N THR A 192 -24.93 -6.49 30.63
CA THR A 192 -25.24 -5.60 31.77
C THR A 192 -25.39 -6.34 33.10
N ASN A 193 -25.58 -7.65 33.07
CA ASN A 193 -25.80 -8.44 34.28
C ASN A 193 -24.47 -8.70 35.02
N THR A 194 -24.55 -8.93 36.32
CA THR A 194 -23.46 -9.38 37.18
C THR A 194 -23.48 -10.90 37.41
N THR A 195 -24.47 -11.61 36.84
CA THR A 195 -24.65 -13.07 36.99
C THR A 195 -24.85 -13.80 35.64
N PRO A 196 -24.53 -15.10 35.54
CA PRO A 196 -24.55 -15.82 34.25
C PRO A 196 -25.96 -16.18 33.73
N THR A 197 -26.99 -16.14 34.58
CA THR A 197 -28.28 -16.84 34.31
C THR A 197 -29.18 -16.16 33.28
N THR A 198 -29.03 -14.85 33.04
CA THR A 198 -29.77 -14.10 31.99
C THR A 198 -28.82 -13.49 30.96
N PHE A 199 -27.61 -14.02 30.85
CA PHE A 199 -26.54 -13.47 30.01
C PHE A 199 -26.97 -13.18 28.58
N GLU A 200 -27.74 -14.07 27.95
CA GLU A 200 -28.15 -13.93 26.55
C GLU A 200 -29.16 -12.80 26.32
N ASP A 201 -30.00 -12.48 27.30
CA ASP A 201 -31.00 -11.41 27.19
C ASP A 201 -30.41 -10.01 27.47
N ASP A 202 -29.30 -9.96 28.23
CA ASP A 202 -28.70 -8.74 28.76
C ASP A 202 -27.40 -8.31 28.05
N LYS A 203 -27.07 -8.94 26.90
CA LYS A 203 -25.89 -8.58 26.09
C LYS A 203 -25.98 -7.14 25.60
N ILE A 204 -24.86 -6.41 25.61
CA ILE A 204 -24.77 -5.04 25.10
C ILE A 204 -23.75 -4.89 23.99
N LEU A 205 -22.59 -5.54 24.12
CA LEU A 205 -21.51 -5.45 23.15
C LEU A 205 -20.92 -6.82 22.81
N GLU A 206 -20.50 -6.95 21.57
CA GLU A 206 -19.67 -8.03 21.06
C GLU A 206 -18.38 -7.46 20.50
N LEU A 207 -17.26 -7.97 21.01
CA LEU A 207 -15.90 -7.72 20.56
C LEU A 207 -15.48 -8.90 19.70
N THR A 208 -15.13 -8.64 18.44
CA THR A 208 -14.58 -9.67 17.54
C THR A 208 -13.23 -9.23 17.05
N PHE A 209 -12.21 -10.06 17.25
CA PHE A 209 -10.87 -9.80 16.74
C PHE A 209 -10.55 -10.81 15.63
N HIS A 210 -10.21 -10.32 14.44
CA HIS A 210 -9.57 -11.11 13.41
C HIS A 210 -8.06 -10.94 13.53
N VAL A 211 -7.39 -12.03 13.89
CA VAL A 211 -5.93 -12.12 13.92
C VAL A 211 -5.49 -12.61 12.54
N ILE A 212 -4.88 -11.72 11.77
CA ILE A 212 -4.28 -12.03 10.47
C ILE A 212 -2.76 -12.03 10.66
N TYR A 213 -2.17 -13.21 10.59
CA TYR A 213 -0.74 -13.38 10.65
C TYR A 213 -0.21 -13.83 9.29
N GLU A 214 0.45 -12.90 8.61
CA GLU A 214 1.24 -13.19 7.43
C GLU A 214 2.59 -13.76 7.90
N LYS A 215 2.70 -15.09 7.87
CA LYS A 215 3.79 -15.89 8.46
C LYS A 215 5.13 -15.55 7.84
N ASP A 216 5.14 -15.06 6.62
CA ASP A 216 6.33 -14.64 5.89
C ASP A 216 6.58 -13.12 5.97
N LYS A 217 5.87 -12.41 6.85
CA LYS A 217 6.09 -11.00 7.15
C LYS A 217 6.59 -10.83 8.59
N LYS A 218 6.90 -9.59 8.93
CA LYS A 218 7.40 -9.18 10.26
C LYS A 218 6.32 -8.57 11.16
N TYR A 219 5.05 -8.67 10.75
CA TYR A 219 3.93 -8.12 11.51
C TYR A 219 2.76 -9.09 11.67
N VAL A 220 1.93 -8.80 12.66
CA VAL A 220 0.59 -9.37 12.80
C VAL A 220 -0.43 -8.23 12.78
N LEU A 221 -1.50 -8.44 12.04
CA LEU A 221 -2.61 -7.50 11.91
C LEU A 221 -3.78 -7.95 12.77
N TRP A 222 -4.24 -7.05 13.63
CA TRP A 222 -5.39 -7.27 14.50
C TRP A 222 -6.51 -6.33 14.11
N ILE A 223 -7.55 -6.88 13.48
CA ILE A 223 -8.78 -6.15 13.16
C ILE A 223 -9.76 -6.37 14.30
N LYS A 224 -10.28 -5.29 14.92
CA LYS A 224 -11.23 -5.36 16.02
C LYS A 224 -12.51 -4.69 15.62
N ASP A 225 -13.60 -5.39 15.82
CA ASP A 225 -14.94 -4.86 15.66
C ASP A 225 -15.63 -4.82 17.03
N VAL A 226 -16.03 -3.62 17.44
CA VAL A 226 -16.89 -3.39 18.61
C VAL A 226 -18.33 -3.21 18.10
N LYS A 227 -19.17 -4.23 18.26
CA LYS A 227 -20.55 -4.25 17.78
C LYS A 227 -21.54 -4.15 18.94
N ARG A 228 -22.55 -3.31 18.77
CA ARG A 228 -23.72 -3.22 19.64
C ARG A 228 -24.69 -4.37 19.34
N VAL A 229 -25.09 -5.11 20.36
CA VAL A 229 -25.88 -6.36 20.24
C VAL A 229 -27.09 -6.44 21.19
N ASP A 230 -27.43 -5.36 21.89
CA ASP A 230 -28.61 -5.32 22.76
C ASP A 230 -29.92 -5.43 21.97
N ILE A 231 -30.86 -6.20 22.53
CA ILE A 231 -32.19 -6.46 21.94
C ILE A 231 -33.34 -5.72 22.68
N GLY A 232 -33.04 -5.03 23.79
CA GLY A 232 -34.02 -4.39 24.67
C GLY A 232 -34.39 -2.95 24.28
N LYS A 233 -35.65 -2.54 24.54
CA LYS A 233 -36.20 -1.20 24.18
C LYS A 233 -35.79 -0.04 25.12
N GLY A 234 -34.76 -0.20 25.94
CA GLY A 234 -34.43 0.75 27.01
C GLY A 234 -33.09 1.47 26.88
N ILE A 235 -32.22 1.07 25.95
CA ILE A 235 -30.83 1.54 25.87
C ILE A 235 -30.66 2.60 24.77
N GLY A 236 -30.22 3.79 25.16
CA GLY A 236 -29.89 4.90 24.25
C GLY A 236 -28.55 4.72 23.52
N THR A 237 -28.01 5.80 22.95
CA THR A 237 -26.65 5.79 22.37
C THR A 237 -25.60 5.38 23.42
N MET A 238 -24.65 4.55 23.02
CA MET A 238 -23.49 4.16 23.84
C MET A 238 -22.30 5.01 23.45
N GLN A 239 -21.67 5.69 24.41
CA GLN A 239 -20.33 6.27 24.25
C GLN A 239 -19.32 5.20 24.67
N VAL A 240 -18.49 4.76 23.74
CA VAL A 240 -17.54 3.67 23.93
C VAL A 240 -16.12 4.19 23.82
N GLU A 241 -15.28 3.75 24.75
CA GLU A 241 -13.84 3.89 24.70
C GLU A 241 -13.26 2.50 24.59
N PHE A 242 -12.49 2.27 23.54
CA PHE A 242 -11.76 1.03 23.36
C PHE A 242 -10.29 1.36 23.24
N SER A 243 -9.46 0.70 24.03
CA SER A 243 -8.04 0.94 24.08
C SER A 243 -7.27 -0.35 23.96
N GLU A 244 -6.20 -0.28 23.19
CA GLU A 244 -5.14 -1.27 23.19
C GLU A 244 -3.90 -0.72 23.84
N ARG A 245 -3.23 -1.58 24.60
CA ARG A 245 -2.11 -1.15 25.41
C ARG A 245 -1.21 -2.30 25.77
N GLY A 246 0.05 -1.98 25.96
CA GLY A 246 1.01 -2.96 26.42
C GLY A 246 2.39 -2.38 26.69
N GLN A 247 3.11 -3.11 27.53
CA GLN A 247 4.53 -2.92 27.78
C GLN A 247 5.35 -3.50 26.61
N TRP A 248 6.43 -2.81 26.24
CA TRP A 248 7.34 -3.24 25.17
C TRP A 248 8.71 -3.64 25.73
N ASP A 249 8.88 -4.93 26.01
CA ASP A 249 10.10 -5.47 26.61
C ASP A 249 11.22 -5.74 25.59
N MET A 250 11.85 -4.68 25.07
CA MET A 250 12.73 -4.72 23.89
C MET A 250 14.22 -5.08 24.14
N GLU A 251 14.55 -5.72 25.27
CA GLU A 251 15.90 -6.19 25.61
C GLU A 251 15.88 -7.50 26.40
N ARG A 252 17.05 -8.14 26.54
CA ARG A 252 17.24 -9.35 27.36
C ARG A 252 17.73 -9.03 28.76
N SER A 253 16.97 -8.20 29.46
CA SER A 253 17.27 -7.77 30.81
C SER A 253 16.01 -7.79 31.67
N SER A 254 16.17 -7.70 32.98
CA SER A 254 15.01 -7.59 33.89
C SER A 254 14.35 -6.21 33.85
N HIS A 255 14.99 -5.22 33.22
CA HIS A 255 14.48 -3.86 33.04
C HIS A 255 14.78 -3.41 31.60
N PRO A 256 14.06 -3.94 30.60
CA PRO A 256 14.32 -3.66 29.20
C PRO A 256 14.19 -2.17 28.89
N ARG A 257 15.21 -1.58 28.28
CA ARG A 257 15.21 -0.14 27.94
C ARG A 257 15.06 0.09 26.45
N ALA A 258 14.23 1.06 26.10
CA ALA A 258 14.04 1.54 24.75
C ALA A 258 13.72 3.04 24.75
N TYR A 259 13.88 3.67 23.60
CA TYR A 259 13.31 4.98 23.26
C TYR A 259 11.97 4.74 22.58
N ALA A 260 11.00 5.65 22.73
CA ALA A 260 9.70 5.44 22.11
C ALA A 260 8.96 6.74 21.75
N TYR A 261 8.56 6.83 20.49
CA TYR A 261 7.96 8.05 19.93
C TYR A 261 6.76 7.76 19.04
N TRP A 262 5.74 8.62 19.11
CA TRP A 262 4.52 8.59 18.30
C TRP A 262 4.61 9.49 17.07
N TYR A 263 4.41 8.90 15.90
CA TYR A 263 4.14 9.60 14.65
C TYR A 263 2.63 9.58 14.40
N THR A 264 1.99 10.73 14.51
CA THR A 264 0.52 10.85 14.40
C THR A 264 0.08 11.37 13.03
N ASN A 265 -1.19 11.11 12.67
CA ASN A 265 -1.82 11.60 11.43
C ASN A 265 -1.10 11.16 10.14
N ARG A 266 -0.62 9.92 10.10
CA ARG A 266 -0.06 9.32 8.88
C ARG A 266 -1.18 9.01 7.88
N THR A 267 -0.88 9.15 6.60
CA THR A 267 -1.85 8.98 5.50
C THR A 267 -2.10 7.51 5.20
N THR A 268 -3.34 7.19 4.82
CA THR A 268 -3.75 5.86 4.41
C THR A 268 -4.76 5.97 3.26
N ASP A 269 -4.84 4.93 2.45
CA ASP A 269 -5.82 4.83 1.37
C ASP A 269 -7.28 4.59 1.87
N TYR A 270 -7.46 4.27 3.15
CA TYR A 270 -8.77 3.97 3.76
C TYR A 270 -9.49 5.17 4.41
N ASP A 271 -9.06 6.39 4.09
CA ASP A 271 -9.51 7.64 4.71
C ASP A 271 -10.99 8.04 4.43
N LYS A 272 -11.63 7.37 3.47
CA LYS A 272 -12.99 7.66 2.94
C LYS A 272 -14.11 6.79 3.52
N HIS A 273 -13.86 6.05 4.59
CA HIS A 273 -14.87 5.17 5.17
C HIS A 273 -16.06 5.94 5.78
N ILE A 274 -17.30 5.49 5.55
CA ILE A 274 -18.55 6.24 5.85
C ILE A 274 -18.76 6.54 7.34
N PHE A 275 -18.19 5.72 8.22
CA PHE A 275 -18.23 5.97 9.67
C PHE A 275 -17.53 7.28 10.04
N TYR A 276 -16.42 7.61 9.35
CA TYR A 276 -15.58 8.79 9.60
C TYR A 276 -15.86 9.94 8.63
N ASN A 277 -16.24 9.62 7.39
CA ASN A 277 -16.45 10.55 6.30
C ASN A 277 -17.81 10.32 5.63
N GLY A 278 -18.85 11.02 6.11
CA GLY A 278 -20.25 10.83 5.72
C GLY A 278 -20.88 11.99 4.96
N SER A 279 -20.10 12.97 4.51
CA SER A 279 -20.65 14.13 3.79
C SER A 279 -20.95 13.80 2.33
N SER A 280 -22.21 13.95 1.93
CA SER A 280 -22.68 13.95 0.54
C SER A 280 -22.26 15.21 -0.25
N THR A 281 -21.46 16.11 0.32
CA THR A 281 -20.98 17.33 -0.36
C THR A 281 -19.55 17.66 0.04
N TYR A 282 -18.60 17.34 -0.86
CA TYR A 282 -17.16 17.61 -0.71
C TYR A 282 -16.83 19.11 -0.56
N SER A 283 -17.71 20.01 -1.00
CA SER A 283 -17.44 21.47 -1.02
C SER A 283 -17.50 22.17 0.34
N GLN A 284 -18.09 21.57 1.39
CA GLN A 284 -18.20 22.22 2.70
C GLN A 284 -17.14 21.80 3.74
N ALA A 285 -16.38 20.72 3.49
CA ALA A 285 -15.34 20.27 4.41
C ALA A 285 -14.18 21.27 4.56
N ARG A 286 -14.01 22.22 3.62
CA ARG A 286 -12.97 23.26 3.71
C ARG A 286 -13.37 24.54 4.46
N TYR A 287 -14.63 24.76 4.85
CA TYR A 287 -15.05 26.11 5.26
C TYR A 287 -15.90 26.29 6.53
N ASN A 288 -16.31 25.24 7.27
CA ASN A 288 -17.09 25.44 8.51
C ASN A 288 -16.52 24.67 9.72
N TYR A 289 -16.52 25.34 10.88
CA TYR A 289 -15.66 25.04 12.04
C TYR A 289 -16.20 24.00 13.04
N GLU A 290 -17.40 23.43 12.85
CA GLU A 290 -17.97 22.42 13.76
C GLU A 290 -18.77 21.36 12.97
N GLY A 291 -18.43 20.07 13.12
CA GLY A 291 -19.28 18.95 12.66
C GLY A 291 -19.02 18.33 11.27
N ASN A 292 -17.85 18.53 10.65
CA ASN A 292 -17.55 17.99 9.32
C ASN A 292 -16.78 16.65 9.34
N ALA A 293 -16.91 15.88 8.27
CA ALA A 293 -16.14 14.67 7.97
C ALA A 293 -14.62 14.90 8.14
N GLN A 294 -13.95 14.00 8.86
CA GLN A 294 -12.49 14.00 8.99
C GLN A 294 -11.88 12.86 8.16
N VAL A 295 -10.72 13.13 7.59
CA VAL A 295 -9.87 12.15 6.91
C VAL A 295 -9.34 11.19 7.98
N ALA A 296 -9.65 9.91 7.86
CA ALA A 296 -9.13 8.89 8.77
C ALA A 296 -7.71 8.48 8.35
N GLY A 297 -6.69 8.84 9.13
CA GLY A 297 -5.32 8.34 9.00
C GLY A 297 -5.01 7.23 10.00
N TYR A 298 -3.73 6.99 10.24
CA TYR A 298 -3.25 6.11 11.31
C TYR A 298 -2.16 6.79 12.16
N ASP A 299 -1.97 6.33 13.39
CA ASP A 299 -0.88 6.75 14.27
C ASP A 299 0.07 5.56 14.48
N VAL A 300 1.38 5.79 14.63
CA VAL A 300 2.34 4.70 14.93
C VAL A 300 3.27 5.09 16.06
N CYS A 301 3.41 4.22 17.04
CA CYS A 301 4.46 4.30 18.05
C CYS A 301 5.64 3.43 17.61
N GLN A 302 6.82 4.02 17.46
CA GLN A 302 8.08 3.32 17.22
C GLN A 302 8.82 3.13 18.54
N ILE A 303 9.40 1.95 18.75
CA ILE A 303 10.12 1.57 19.96
C ILE A 303 11.54 1.10 19.59
N ILE A 304 12.56 1.90 19.91
CA ILE A 304 13.96 1.63 19.55
C ILE A 304 14.67 1.02 20.76
N SER A 305 15.12 -0.23 20.67
CA SER A 305 15.89 -0.87 21.74
C SER A 305 17.17 -0.09 22.06
N SER A 306 17.50 0.08 23.34
CA SER A 306 18.70 0.83 23.74
C SER A 306 19.98 -0.01 23.64
N GLY A 307 19.86 -1.33 23.80
CA GLY A 307 20.97 -2.27 23.88
C GLY A 307 21.00 -3.35 22.80
N LEU A 308 19.95 -3.52 21.99
CA LEU A 308 19.88 -4.49 20.89
C LEU A 308 19.61 -3.79 19.55
N PRO A 309 20.03 -4.37 18.40
CA PRO A 309 19.82 -3.78 17.08
C PRO A 309 18.40 -4.06 16.54
N TYR A 310 17.36 -3.80 17.33
CA TYR A 310 15.97 -4.07 16.97
C TYR A 310 15.06 -2.87 17.21
N VAL A 311 14.02 -2.76 16.39
CA VAL A 311 13.00 -1.73 16.48
C VAL A 311 11.63 -2.39 16.48
N GLY A 312 10.83 -2.11 17.51
CA GLY A 312 9.43 -2.54 17.62
C GLY A 312 8.51 -1.42 17.16
N TRP A 313 7.28 -1.77 16.79
CA TRP A 313 6.26 -0.77 16.43
C TRP A 313 4.83 -1.27 16.62
N ALA A 314 3.94 -0.32 16.95
CA ALA A 314 2.50 -0.51 16.96
C ALA A 314 1.83 0.62 16.17
N ALA A 315 1.08 0.29 15.12
CA ALA A 315 0.36 1.25 14.30
C ALA A 315 -1.15 1.06 14.42
N PHE A 316 -1.87 2.14 14.69
CA PHE A 316 -3.26 2.20 15.11
C PHE A 316 -4.10 2.93 14.06
N TRP A 317 -5.12 2.27 13.52
CA TRP A 317 -6.09 2.84 12.59
C TRP A 317 -7.53 2.68 13.11
N PRO A 318 -8.40 3.69 12.95
CA PRO A 318 -8.09 5.06 12.52
C PRO A 318 -7.21 5.77 13.55
N ASN A 319 -6.89 7.05 13.35
CA ASN A 319 -6.20 7.85 14.38
C ASN A 319 -6.87 7.71 15.75
N THR A 320 -6.03 7.61 16.77
CA THR A 320 -6.47 7.46 18.15
C THR A 320 -7.02 8.77 18.69
N THR A 321 -7.99 8.68 19.60
CA THR A 321 -8.45 9.85 20.36
C THR A 321 -7.38 10.25 21.38
N VAL A 322 -6.74 9.26 22.00
CA VAL A 322 -5.59 9.41 22.89
C VAL A 322 -4.46 8.50 22.43
N ASN A 323 -3.30 9.09 22.22
CA ASN A 323 -2.02 8.40 22.07
C ASN A 323 -1.12 8.77 23.26
N TYR A 324 -0.58 7.74 23.92
CA TYR A 324 0.24 7.91 25.12
C TYR A 324 1.36 6.87 25.12
N VAL A 325 2.58 7.32 25.39
CA VAL A 325 3.72 6.47 25.71
C VAL A 325 4.47 7.06 26.89
N GLU A 326 4.86 6.21 27.83
CA GLU A 326 5.68 6.63 28.98
C GLU A 326 6.42 5.41 29.54
N ALA A 327 7.47 5.64 30.32
CA ALA A 327 8.14 4.57 31.05
C ALA A 327 7.18 3.84 32.02
N TYR A 328 7.33 2.52 32.11
CA TYR A 328 6.47 1.63 32.91
C TYR A 328 6.47 1.99 34.40
N ASP A 329 7.59 2.48 34.95
CA ASP A 329 7.75 2.91 36.34
C ASP A 329 7.08 4.26 36.65
N VAL A 330 6.80 5.07 35.63
CA VAL A 330 6.02 6.32 35.73
C VAL A 330 4.52 6.04 35.52
N THR A 331 4.18 5.06 34.70
CA THR A 331 2.80 4.71 34.39
C THR A 331 2.10 4.05 35.59
N THR A 332 1.16 4.77 36.20
CA THR A 332 0.40 4.24 37.35
C THR A 332 -0.44 3.02 36.98
N VAL A 333 -0.70 2.13 37.96
CA VAL A 333 -1.58 0.97 37.74
C VAL A 333 -2.98 1.40 37.30
N GLU A 334 -3.50 2.52 37.83
CA GLU A 334 -4.80 3.05 37.43
C GLU A 334 -4.84 3.45 35.95
N MET A 335 -3.81 4.13 35.44
CA MET A 335 -3.70 4.48 34.02
C MET A 335 -3.65 3.23 33.13
N ARG A 336 -2.98 2.16 33.58
CA ARG A 336 -2.91 0.90 32.82
C ARG A 336 -4.25 0.17 32.75
N LEU A 337 -5.04 0.20 33.83
CA LEU A 337 -6.29 -0.57 33.93
C LEU A 337 -7.57 0.20 33.57
N THR A 338 -7.50 1.51 33.32
CA THR A 338 -8.67 2.35 33.04
C THR A 338 -8.53 3.19 31.76
N THR A 339 -9.65 3.71 31.26
CA THR A 339 -9.69 4.65 30.12
C THR A 339 -9.02 5.98 30.46
N LEU A 340 -8.30 6.54 29.49
CA LEU A 340 -7.62 7.83 29.65
C LEU A 340 -8.46 9.02 29.16
N SER A 341 -9.35 8.79 28.19
CA SER A 341 -10.13 9.85 27.54
C SER A 341 -11.41 10.22 28.28
N THR A 342 -12.10 9.27 28.91
CA THR A 342 -13.39 9.54 29.56
C THR A 342 -13.23 10.35 30.84
N CYS A 343 -13.95 11.47 30.87
CA CYS A 343 -14.14 12.30 32.05
C CYS A 343 -15.59 12.19 32.52
N ASN A 344 -15.78 12.13 33.83
CA ASN A 344 -17.08 11.98 34.48
C ASN A 344 -17.13 12.94 35.67
N ASP A 345 -17.38 14.21 35.36
CA ASP A 345 -17.35 15.29 36.35
C ASP A 345 -18.71 15.40 37.05
N ARG A 346 -18.69 15.54 38.39
CA ARG A 346 -19.90 15.66 39.22
C ARG A 346 -19.87 16.96 40.02
N TYR A 347 -20.97 17.71 39.96
CA TYR A 347 -21.16 18.98 40.65
C TYR A 347 -22.42 18.92 41.50
N THR A 348 -22.39 19.50 42.70
CA THR A 348 -23.65 19.87 43.38
C THR A 348 -24.11 21.20 42.81
N ALA A 349 -25.38 21.34 42.45
CA ALA A 349 -25.90 22.54 41.79
C ALA A 349 -25.67 23.84 42.60
N SER A 350 -25.53 23.76 43.94
CA SER A 350 -25.17 24.86 44.83
C SER A 350 -23.68 25.23 44.82
N LEU A 351 -22.78 24.30 44.48
CA LEU A 351 -21.33 24.50 44.41
C LEU A 351 -20.97 25.03 43.01
N TRP A 352 -21.16 26.33 42.84
CA TRP A 352 -20.74 27.08 41.65
C TRP A 352 -19.20 27.19 41.57
N PRO A 353 -18.55 26.94 40.41
CA PRO A 353 -17.20 27.47 40.16
C PRO A 353 -17.28 29.01 40.15
N SER A 354 -16.59 29.67 41.07
CA SER A 354 -16.93 30.98 41.64
C SER A 354 -16.89 32.25 40.75
N ASP A 355 -16.81 32.16 39.41
CA ASP A 355 -16.20 33.28 38.67
C ASP A 355 -17.09 34.11 37.71
N TYR A 356 -18.41 33.91 37.60
CA TYR A 356 -19.26 34.92 36.94
C TYR A 356 -20.77 34.83 37.22
N LYS A 357 -21.30 35.76 38.02
CA LYS A 357 -22.76 35.98 38.10
C LYS A 357 -23.22 36.86 36.93
N VAL A 358 -23.50 36.29 35.75
CA VAL A 358 -24.46 36.95 34.84
C VAL A 358 -25.85 36.50 35.26
N ALA A 359 -26.72 37.45 35.56
CA ALA A 359 -27.95 37.28 36.32
C ALA A 359 -29.09 36.45 35.65
N SER A 360 -28.80 35.53 34.72
CA SER A 360 -29.88 34.76 34.07
C SER A 360 -29.53 33.37 33.54
N LEU A 361 -28.27 32.88 33.57
CA LEU A 361 -27.92 31.52 33.08
C LEU A 361 -26.94 30.82 34.03
N ARG A 362 -27.27 29.59 34.45
CA ARG A 362 -26.39 28.72 35.28
C ARG A 362 -25.53 27.86 34.34
N ARG A 363 -24.21 28.09 34.33
CA ARG A 363 -23.25 27.37 33.47
C ARG A 363 -22.37 26.42 34.30
N TYR A 364 -22.22 25.18 33.85
CA TYR A 364 -21.34 24.16 34.43
C TYR A 364 -20.25 23.78 33.42
N GLU A 365 -18.99 24.04 33.76
CA GLU A 365 -17.83 23.84 32.88
C GLU A 365 -17.14 22.51 33.20
N PRO A 366 -16.82 21.67 32.20
CA PRO A 366 -15.97 20.49 32.38
C PRO A 366 -14.59 20.86 32.94
N LEU A 367 -14.00 19.97 33.74
CA LEU A 367 -12.67 20.16 34.34
C LEU A 367 -11.54 20.10 33.31
N ASN A 368 -11.70 19.29 32.26
CA ASN A 368 -10.73 19.11 31.17
C ASN A 368 -11.33 19.60 29.85
N THR A 369 -10.47 19.95 28.89
CA THR A 369 -10.91 20.38 27.57
C THR A 369 -11.58 19.22 26.82
N PRO A 370 -12.87 19.35 26.44
CA PRO A 370 -13.56 18.32 25.66
C PRO A 370 -12.95 18.19 24.27
N THR A 371 -12.84 16.95 23.79
CA THR A 371 -12.31 16.63 22.47
C THR A 371 -13.38 16.05 21.56
N VAL A 372 -13.19 16.29 20.27
CA VAL A 372 -14.09 15.83 19.21
C VAL A 372 -13.75 14.38 18.87
N TYR A 373 -14.78 13.56 18.69
CA TYR A 373 -14.64 12.15 18.34
C TYR A 373 -15.82 11.70 17.45
N PRO A 374 -15.71 10.57 16.72
CA PRO A 374 -16.71 10.17 15.75
C PRO A 374 -18.00 9.65 16.41
N ARG A 375 -19.13 10.11 15.87
CA ARG A 375 -20.49 9.77 16.32
C ARG A 375 -21.21 8.81 15.36
N GLY A 376 -20.50 8.33 14.34
CA GLY A 376 -21.04 7.60 13.19
C GLY A 376 -21.50 8.52 12.05
N GLU A 377 -21.61 7.95 10.85
CA GLU A 377 -21.98 8.66 9.61
C GLU A 377 -21.16 9.92 9.31
N GLY A 378 -19.87 9.91 9.68
CA GLY A 378 -18.97 11.05 9.56
C GLY A 378 -19.39 12.29 10.32
N ARG A 379 -20.26 12.15 11.32
CA ARG A 379 -20.51 13.19 12.32
C ARG A 379 -19.43 13.12 13.37
N TRP A 380 -18.91 14.28 13.74
CA TRP A 380 -17.89 14.43 14.76
C TRP A 380 -18.37 15.47 15.77
N SER A 381 -18.31 15.16 17.06
CA SER A 381 -18.77 16.06 18.11
C SER A 381 -17.99 15.88 19.40
N ASN A 382 -17.88 16.95 20.19
CA ASN A 382 -17.36 16.94 21.56
C ASN A 382 -18.49 17.08 22.60
N GLU A 383 -19.75 16.96 22.18
CA GLU A 383 -20.91 17.16 23.05
C GLU A 383 -20.94 16.14 24.21
N PRO A 384 -21.16 16.59 25.45
CA PRO A 384 -21.23 15.72 26.61
C PRO A 384 -22.60 15.02 26.74
N MET A 385 -22.64 13.89 27.46
CA MET A 385 -23.88 13.45 28.11
C MET A 385 -24.06 14.21 29.42
N VAL A 386 -25.23 14.82 29.62
CA VAL A 386 -25.57 15.58 30.83
C VAL A 386 -26.67 14.89 31.61
N PHE A 387 -26.46 14.72 32.91
CA PHE A 387 -27.45 14.13 33.81
C PHE A 387 -27.70 15.05 35.01
N VAL A 388 -28.94 15.02 35.53
CA VAL A 388 -29.31 15.64 36.80
C VAL A 388 -29.92 14.56 37.68
N ASN A 389 -29.31 14.30 38.84
CA ASN A 389 -29.63 13.17 39.72
C ASN A 389 -29.64 11.83 38.95
N ASP A 390 -28.60 11.64 38.12
CA ASP A 390 -28.40 10.49 37.24
C ASP A 390 -29.50 10.27 36.18
N LEU A 391 -30.41 11.23 35.97
CA LEU A 391 -31.38 11.24 34.88
C LEU A 391 -30.86 12.04 33.68
N LEU A 392 -30.92 11.46 32.48
CA LEU A 392 -30.45 12.08 31.23
C LEU A 392 -31.18 13.40 30.95
N LYS A 393 -30.44 14.36 30.39
CA LYS A 393 -30.95 15.62 29.82
C LYS A 393 -30.62 15.73 28.35
N THR A 394 -31.52 16.38 27.62
CA THR A 394 -31.44 16.56 26.17
C THR A 394 -30.98 17.98 25.83
N MET A 395 -29.93 18.09 25.02
CA MET A 395 -29.48 19.37 24.46
C MET A 395 -30.59 20.03 23.63
N GLY A 396 -30.67 21.37 23.66
CA GLY A 396 -31.71 22.15 22.97
C GLY A 396 -33.10 22.13 23.64
N THR A 397 -33.33 21.21 24.59
CA THR A 397 -34.56 21.17 25.42
C THR A 397 -34.30 21.54 26.88
N HIS A 398 -33.27 20.95 27.49
CA HIS A 398 -32.95 21.14 28.90
C HIS A 398 -31.72 22.04 29.09
N TYR A 399 -30.74 21.94 28.20
CA TYR A 399 -29.51 22.74 28.24
C TYR A 399 -28.99 23.06 26.83
N ASN A 400 -28.09 24.04 26.75
CA ASN A 400 -27.23 24.32 25.59
C ASN A 400 -25.79 23.93 25.89
N TRP A 401 -25.10 23.36 24.90
CA TRP A 401 -23.65 23.16 24.90
C TRP A 401 -22.98 24.33 24.19
N VAL A 402 -22.16 25.11 24.91
CA VAL A 402 -21.70 26.41 24.41
C VAL A 402 -20.21 26.65 24.69
N TYR A 403 -19.50 27.14 23.68
CA TYR A 403 -18.12 27.60 23.82
C TYR A 403 -18.05 29.06 24.30
N ASN A 404 -17.24 29.32 25.32
CA ASN A 404 -16.91 30.68 25.76
C ASN A 404 -15.61 31.13 25.07
N SER A 405 -15.72 32.02 24.09
CA SER A 405 -14.54 32.60 23.44
C SER A 405 -13.67 33.44 24.38
N THR A 406 -14.25 34.02 25.44
CA THR A 406 -13.51 34.86 26.42
C THR A 406 -12.67 34.03 27.38
N ARG A 407 -13.12 32.82 27.76
CA ARG A 407 -12.39 31.93 28.70
C ARG A 407 -11.67 30.77 28.00
N GLY A 408 -11.94 30.56 26.71
CA GLY A 408 -11.44 29.42 25.96
C GLY A 408 -11.98 28.07 26.45
N ARG A 409 -13.23 28.03 26.96
CA ARG A 409 -13.80 26.83 27.61
C ARG A 409 -15.23 26.54 27.19
N TRP A 410 -15.56 25.26 27.10
CA TRP A 410 -16.92 24.77 26.87
C TRP A 410 -17.72 24.70 28.18
N GLY A 411 -19.05 24.74 28.10
CA GLY A 411 -19.91 24.58 29.27
C GLY A 411 -21.35 24.22 28.94
N VAL A 412 -22.03 23.63 29.92
CA VAL A 412 -23.45 23.28 29.92
C VAL A 412 -24.26 24.42 30.53
N GLU A 413 -25.15 25.03 29.75
CA GLU A 413 -26.06 26.08 30.21
C GLU A 413 -27.50 25.59 30.24
N PHE A 414 -28.10 25.48 31.42
CA PHE A 414 -29.51 25.06 31.53
C PHE A 414 -30.47 26.20 31.14
N PHE A 415 -31.57 25.86 30.45
CA PHE A 415 -32.61 26.85 30.13
C PHE A 415 -33.33 27.32 31.39
N SER A 416 -33.82 28.56 31.38
CA SER A 416 -34.58 29.10 32.51
C SER A 416 -35.83 28.28 32.86
N ALA A 417 -36.45 27.64 31.86
CA ALA A 417 -37.60 26.75 32.04
C ALA A 417 -37.27 25.42 32.74
N TYR A 418 -35.98 25.04 32.79
CA TYR A 418 -35.51 23.84 33.48
C TYR A 418 -34.26 24.19 34.31
N ASN A 419 -34.45 24.55 35.57
CA ASN A 419 -33.38 24.96 36.46
C ASN A 419 -33.16 23.93 37.58
N PRO A 420 -31.98 23.26 37.66
CA PRO A 420 -31.69 22.30 38.72
C PRO A 420 -31.87 22.89 40.13
N GLY A 421 -32.43 22.12 41.06
CA GLY A 421 -32.53 22.47 42.47
C GLY A 421 -31.14 22.55 43.12
N SER A 422 -30.97 23.34 44.18
CA SER A 422 -29.65 23.59 44.80
C SER A 422 -28.96 22.34 45.37
N SER A 423 -29.71 21.28 45.67
CA SER A 423 -29.19 19.97 46.12
C SER A 423 -28.98 18.97 44.98
N ASP A 424 -29.38 19.31 43.75
CA ASP A 424 -29.28 18.38 42.63
C ASP A 424 -27.82 18.13 42.25
N VAL A 425 -27.53 16.89 41.84
CA VAL A 425 -26.21 16.50 41.36
C VAL A 425 -26.21 16.53 39.84
N ILE A 426 -25.33 17.35 39.26
CA ILE A 426 -25.13 17.45 37.82
C ILE A 426 -23.92 16.61 37.46
N ARG A 427 -24.11 15.69 36.51
CA ARG A 427 -23.04 14.85 35.96
C ARG A 427 -22.81 15.22 34.50
N ILE A 428 -21.56 15.45 34.14
CA ILE A 428 -21.14 15.74 32.75
C ILE A 428 -20.14 14.67 32.33
N VAL A 429 -20.51 13.86 31.35
CA VAL A 429 -19.64 12.83 30.77
C VAL A 429 -19.19 13.25 29.38
N TYR A 430 -17.89 13.32 29.17
CA TYR A 430 -17.27 13.80 27.93
C TYR A 430 -15.92 13.14 27.70
N LYS A 431 -15.37 13.30 26.50
CA LYS A 431 -14.03 12.80 26.14
C LYS A 431 -13.04 13.95 26.17
N SER A 432 -11.81 13.68 26.59
CA SER A 432 -10.73 14.67 26.63
C SER A 432 -9.43 14.05 26.15
N LYS A 433 -8.50 14.91 25.73
CA LYS A 433 -7.11 14.55 25.45
C LYS A 433 -6.16 14.95 26.59
N ARG A 434 -6.61 14.82 27.84
CA ARG A 434 -5.83 15.28 29.01
C ARG A 434 -4.52 14.51 29.22
N TYR A 435 -4.45 13.28 28.72
CA TYR A 435 -3.26 12.45 28.70
C TYR A 435 -2.83 12.28 27.25
N LEU A 436 -2.01 13.19 26.74
CA LEU A 436 -1.29 13.01 25.49
C LEU A 436 0.18 13.04 25.82
N GLN A 437 0.88 11.98 25.43
CA GLN A 437 2.31 11.86 25.63
C GLN A 437 2.86 11.17 24.39
N ASN A 438 3.40 11.98 23.48
CA ASN A 438 3.90 11.48 22.19
C ASN A 438 5.30 10.87 22.31
N ASP A 439 5.99 11.16 23.38
CA ASP A 439 7.39 10.82 23.61
C ASP A 439 7.56 10.42 25.07
N MET A 440 8.49 9.56 25.42
CA MET A 440 8.70 9.28 26.85
C MET A 440 9.25 10.51 27.58
N SER A 441 9.08 10.56 28.90
CA SER A 441 9.67 11.66 29.65
C SER A 441 11.20 11.58 29.59
N PRO A 442 11.91 12.68 29.27
CA PRO A 442 13.37 12.67 29.20
C PRO A 442 13.99 12.39 30.58
N SER A 443 15.31 12.18 30.62
CA SER A 443 16.13 11.84 31.80
C SER A 443 15.52 12.21 33.18
N PRO A 444 15.40 11.26 34.13
CA PRO A 444 16.13 9.98 34.16
C PRO A 444 15.41 8.81 33.45
N HIS A 445 14.27 9.02 32.80
CA HIS A 445 13.37 7.92 32.40
C HIS A 445 13.58 7.41 30.97
N GLU A 446 14.17 8.21 30.07
CA GLU A 446 14.52 7.80 28.71
C GLU A 446 16.02 7.48 28.56
N PRO A 447 16.40 6.27 28.10
CA PRO A 447 15.54 5.16 27.73
C PRO A 447 15.00 4.38 28.95
N GLY A 448 13.75 3.94 28.86
CA GLY A 448 13.00 3.21 29.89
C GLY A 448 12.23 2.04 29.28
N THR A 449 11.43 1.31 30.07
CA THR A 449 10.56 0.28 29.51
C THR A 449 9.26 0.92 29.03
N PRO A 450 9.00 1.01 27.71
CA PRO A 450 7.87 1.80 27.23
C PRO A 450 6.54 1.10 27.49
N TYR A 451 5.54 1.85 27.92
CA TYR A 451 4.16 1.42 27.99
C TYR A 451 3.32 2.23 27.01
N VAL A 452 2.87 1.59 25.95
CA VAL A 452 2.17 2.22 24.83
C VAL A 452 0.67 2.06 25.02
N ILE A 453 -0.09 3.15 24.86
CA ILE A 453 -1.56 3.17 24.91
C ILE A 453 -2.09 3.91 23.67
N GLY A 454 -2.85 3.20 22.85
CA GLY A 454 -3.73 3.77 21.84
C GLY A 454 -5.18 3.62 22.29
N GLU A 455 -5.98 4.68 22.25
CA GLU A 455 -7.39 4.65 22.66
C GLU A 455 -8.29 5.39 21.68
N TRP A 456 -9.37 4.73 21.25
CA TRP A 456 -10.42 5.28 20.41
C TRP A 456 -11.67 5.58 21.23
N SER A 457 -12.29 6.74 20.99
CA SER A 457 -13.63 7.05 21.48
C SER A 457 -14.61 7.10 20.30
N PHE A 458 -15.79 6.51 20.44
CA PHE A 458 -16.82 6.49 19.40
C PHE A 458 -18.21 6.26 19.98
N ASP A 459 -19.25 6.66 19.25
CA ASP A 459 -20.63 6.32 19.61
C ASP A 459 -21.16 5.11 18.82
N LEU A 460 -21.98 4.29 19.48
CA LEU A 460 -22.75 3.22 18.85
C LEU A 460 -24.26 3.43 19.04
N THR A 461 -25.03 3.30 17.96
CA THR A 461 -26.48 3.53 17.93
C THR A 461 -27.22 2.66 16.91
N TRP A 462 -28.48 2.35 17.20
CA TRP A 462 -29.42 1.65 16.30
C TRP A 462 -30.04 2.57 15.21
N ALA A 463 -29.73 3.87 15.22
CA ALA A 463 -30.41 4.85 14.37
C ALA A 463 -30.22 4.63 12.85
N ASN A 464 -29.09 4.07 12.39
CA ASN A 464 -28.87 3.80 10.97
C ASN A 464 -27.93 2.59 10.74
N ILE A 465 -28.44 1.40 11.06
CA ILE A 465 -27.67 0.14 10.95
C ILE A 465 -27.13 -0.12 9.53
N THR A 466 -27.83 0.33 8.49
CA THR A 466 -27.38 0.18 7.09
C THR A 466 -26.13 1.00 6.76
N ARG A 467 -25.73 1.91 7.66
CA ARG A 467 -24.48 2.70 7.58
C ARG A 467 -23.49 2.32 8.68
N SER A 468 -23.67 1.15 9.29
CA SER A 468 -22.79 0.60 10.32
C SER A 468 -22.70 1.47 11.58
N THR A 469 -23.75 2.22 11.96
CA THR A 469 -23.71 3.05 13.19
C THR A 469 -23.71 2.23 14.48
N ASN A 470 -23.99 0.93 14.39
CA ASN A 470 -24.01 -0.02 15.48
C ASN A 470 -22.70 -0.82 15.60
N GLN A 471 -21.71 -0.59 14.75
CA GLN A 471 -20.42 -1.25 14.78
C GLN A 471 -19.30 -0.25 14.55
N PHE A 472 -18.18 -0.41 15.26
CA PHE A 472 -16.96 0.34 15.04
C PHE A 472 -15.82 -0.62 14.79
N ARG A 473 -14.98 -0.31 13.80
CA ARG A 473 -13.77 -1.07 13.50
C ARG A 473 -12.54 -0.24 13.84
N CYS A 474 -11.59 -0.85 14.53
CA CYS A 474 -10.22 -0.37 14.62
C CYS A 474 -9.24 -1.49 14.31
N VAL A 475 -8.01 -1.11 13.98
CA VAL A 475 -6.98 -2.01 13.51
C VAL A 475 -5.66 -1.64 14.17
N THR A 476 -4.92 -2.65 14.60
CA THR A 476 -3.54 -2.46 15.03
C THR A 476 -2.63 -3.45 14.33
N ALA A 477 -1.55 -2.94 13.76
CA ALA A 477 -0.48 -3.74 13.22
C ALA A 477 0.71 -3.67 14.20
N TYR A 478 1.21 -4.83 14.60
CA TYR A 478 2.33 -4.99 15.52
C TYR A 478 3.49 -5.67 14.80
N GLY A 479 4.71 -5.14 14.93
CA GLY A 479 5.89 -5.75 14.32
C GLY A 479 7.18 -5.48 15.07
N VAL A 480 8.21 -6.26 14.73
CA VAL A 480 9.60 -6.06 15.16
C VAL A 480 10.51 -6.26 13.95
N THR A 481 11.42 -5.33 13.74
CA THR A 481 12.39 -5.31 12.63
C THR A 481 13.82 -5.19 13.16
N ASP A 482 14.79 -5.37 12.28
CA ASP A 482 16.17 -4.97 12.56
C ASP A 482 16.26 -3.43 12.59
N TYR A 483 17.30 -2.92 13.25
CA TYR A 483 17.59 -1.49 13.30
C TYR A 483 18.34 -1.05 12.03
N HIS A 484 17.76 -0.10 11.28
CA HIS A 484 18.33 0.45 10.05
C HIS A 484 18.71 1.92 10.23
N ASP A 485 17.69 2.77 10.37
CA ASP A 485 17.81 4.23 10.42
C ASP A 485 16.74 4.87 11.32
N ALA A 486 16.09 4.08 12.17
CA ALA A 486 15.25 4.58 13.25
C ALA A 486 16.02 5.57 14.12
N ASP A 487 15.40 6.70 14.46
CA ASP A 487 16.03 7.66 15.34
C ASP A 487 15.04 8.36 16.26
N ASP A 488 15.59 8.83 17.37
CA ASP A 488 14.88 9.50 18.44
C ASP A 488 15.61 10.80 18.84
N ALA A 489 14.84 11.82 19.21
CA ALA A 489 15.35 13.15 19.53
C ALA A 489 16.30 13.14 20.74
N ASP A 490 16.01 12.33 21.75
CA ASP A 490 16.84 12.18 22.94
C ASP A 490 17.99 11.19 22.75
N ARG A 491 18.07 10.52 21.59
CA ARG A 491 19.20 9.67 21.18
C ARG A 491 20.19 10.36 20.25
N GLN A 492 19.73 11.00 19.16
CA GLN A 492 20.59 11.68 18.16
C GLN A 492 20.08 13.04 17.69
N GLY A 493 19.06 13.62 18.34
CA GLY A 493 18.62 15.01 18.10
C GLY A 493 17.51 15.20 17.07
N TYR A 494 16.96 14.13 16.48
CA TYR A 494 15.78 14.18 15.63
C TYR A 494 15.01 12.84 15.63
N ASN A 495 13.70 12.89 15.36
CA ASN A 495 12.84 11.70 15.27
C ASN A 495 12.74 11.19 13.83
N ARG A 496 12.97 9.89 13.61
CA ARG A 496 12.86 9.25 12.29
C ARG A 496 12.28 7.83 12.38
N LEU A 497 11.24 7.56 11.58
CA LEU A 497 10.72 6.19 11.41
C LEU A 497 11.73 5.33 10.65
N ASP A 498 11.90 4.08 11.10
CA ASP A 498 12.70 3.09 10.39
C ASP A 498 12.11 2.80 9.01
N ARG A 499 12.98 2.71 8.01
CA ARG A 499 12.61 2.39 6.63
C ARG A 499 11.85 1.07 6.47
N GLU A 500 12.22 0.03 7.22
CA GLU A 500 11.58 -1.28 7.09
C GLU A 500 10.17 -1.23 7.70
N ILE A 501 10.01 -0.44 8.76
CA ILE A 501 8.69 -0.16 9.35
C ILE A 501 7.81 0.56 8.33
N VAL A 502 8.33 1.57 7.63
CA VAL A 502 7.58 2.24 6.55
C VAL A 502 7.20 1.25 5.45
N PHE A 503 8.11 0.36 5.02
CA PHE A 503 7.81 -0.68 4.03
C PHE A 503 6.62 -1.56 4.46
N GLN A 504 6.66 -2.08 5.69
CA GLN A 504 5.62 -2.98 6.21
C GLN A 504 4.29 -2.25 6.41
N LEU A 505 4.33 -0.98 6.84
CA LEU A 505 3.14 -0.16 7.03
C LEU A 505 2.48 0.23 5.70
N ASP A 506 3.27 0.52 4.67
CA ASP A 506 2.72 0.81 3.34
C ASP A 506 2.04 -0.42 2.76
N GLU A 507 2.54 -1.64 3.01
CA GLU A 507 1.84 -2.87 2.60
C GLU A 507 0.44 -3.00 3.22
N VAL A 508 0.25 -2.52 4.45
CA VAL A 508 -1.03 -2.59 5.17
C VAL A 508 -1.94 -1.41 4.85
N PHE A 509 -1.41 -0.18 4.94
CA PHE A 509 -2.18 1.08 4.91
C PHE A 509 -2.21 1.77 3.55
N ASN A 510 -1.28 1.45 2.65
CA ASN A 510 -1.16 1.99 1.29
C ASN A 510 -0.82 0.85 0.29
N PRO A 511 -1.61 -0.25 0.25
CA PRO A 511 -1.26 -1.45 -0.49
C PRO A 511 -1.22 -1.22 -2.00
N TRP A 512 -0.55 -2.12 -2.73
CA TRP A 512 -0.74 -2.19 -4.18
C TRP A 512 -2.20 -2.54 -4.50
N ASP A 513 -2.92 -1.62 -5.13
CA ASP A 513 -4.37 -1.73 -5.33
C ASP A 513 -4.78 -2.02 -6.79
N LEU A 514 -6.07 -2.28 -7.02
CA LEU A 514 -6.60 -2.62 -8.35
C LEU A 514 -6.54 -1.44 -9.33
N ASN A 515 -6.57 -0.20 -8.84
CA ASN A 515 -6.41 0.97 -9.69
C ASN A 515 -4.98 0.98 -10.26
N GLN A 516 -3.98 0.77 -9.41
CA GLN A 516 -2.58 0.61 -9.83
C GLN A 516 -2.39 -0.64 -10.70
N ALA A 517 -3.06 -1.76 -10.41
CA ALA A 517 -2.93 -2.97 -11.22
C ALA A 517 -3.39 -2.76 -12.68
N VAL A 518 -4.45 -1.98 -12.91
CA VAL A 518 -4.92 -1.67 -14.28
C VAL A 518 -4.19 -0.50 -14.93
N HIS A 519 -3.21 0.11 -14.25
CA HIS A 519 -2.31 1.12 -14.81
C HIS A 519 -0.88 0.62 -14.72
N LYS A 520 -0.31 0.24 -15.86
CA LYS A 520 1.11 -0.03 -15.97
C LYS A 520 1.76 1.13 -16.71
N GLN A 521 3.05 1.33 -16.48
CA GLN A 521 3.90 2.20 -17.32
C GLN A 521 5.26 1.53 -17.55
N GLU A 522 5.50 0.43 -16.87
CA GLU A 522 6.78 -0.22 -16.76
C GLU A 522 6.77 -1.60 -17.40
N ASN A 523 7.95 -1.99 -17.86
CA ASN A 523 8.28 -3.29 -18.42
C ASN A 523 9.38 -3.94 -17.60
N ASP A 524 9.19 -5.17 -17.15
CA ASP A 524 10.22 -5.84 -16.36
C ASP A 524 11.17 -6.67 -17.21
N TRP A 525 12.46 -6.44 -17.00
CA TRP A 525 13.55 -7.10 -17.68
C TRP A 525 14.45 -7.83 -16.68
N VAL A 526 15.10 -8.88 -17.17
CA VAL A 526 16.24 -9.49 -16.50
C VAL A 526 17.45 -9.46 -17.43
N TYR A 527 18.62 -9.15 -16.89
CA TYR A 527 19.91 -9.33 -17.53
C TYR A 527 20.70 -10.37 -16.75
N LYS A 528 21.22 -11.39 -17.44
CA LYS A 528 22.06 -12.43 -16.83
C LYS A 528 23.35 -12.61 -17.60
N THR A 529 24.47 -12.66 -16.89
CA THR A 529 25.76 -13.00 -17.49
C THR A 529 26.65 -13.76 -16.52
N THR A 530 27.52 -14.60 -17.08
CA THR A 530 28.69 -15.14 -16.38
C THR A 530 29.91 -14.46 -16.99
N LEU A 531 30.70 -13.78 -16.17
CA LEU A 531 31.86 -13.04 -16.65
C LEU A 531 32.86 -13.99 -17.33
N THR A 532 33.17 -13.76 -18.60
CA THR A 532 34.17 -14.53 -19.35
C THR A 532 35.60 -14.07 -19.05
N SER A 533 35.74 -12.83 -18.58
CA SER A 533 36.99 -12.21 -18.13
C SER A 533 36.68 -11.32 -16.94
N SER A 534 37.70 -10.98 -16.15
CA SER A 534 37.52 -10.07 -15.03
C SER A 534 36.97 -8.71 -15.51
N ALA A 535 35.98 -8.19 -14.79
CA ALA A 535 35.30 -6.95 -15.15
C ALA A 535 34.88 -6.20 -13.89
N ASN A 536 34.90 -4.88 -13.96
CA ASN A 536 34.50 -4.00 -12.87
C ASN A 536 33.15 -3.32 -13.12
N TYR A 537 32.52 -3.63 -14.25
CA TYR A 537 31.16 -3.21 -14.59
C TYR A 537 30.46 -4.20 -15.51
N VAL A 538 29.14 -4.09 -15.60
CA VAL A 538 28.31 -4.68 -16.66
C VAL A 538 27.45 -3.59 -17.32
N THR A 539 27.00 -3.85 -18.54
CA THR A 539 26.09 -2.96 -19.27
C THR A 539 24.84 -3.74 -19.62
N LEU A 540 23.68 -3.20 -19.24
CA LEU A 540 22.37 -3.75 -19.58
C LEU A 540 22.15 -3.62 -21.09
N SER A 541 21.49 -4.62 -21.69
CA SER A 541 21.39 -4.74 -23.15
C SER A 541 19.99 -5.06 -23.66
N SER A 542 19.02 -5.31 -22.78
CA SER A 542 17.63 -5.63 -23.14
C SER A 542 16.71 -4.49 -22.74
N GLY A 543 15.71 -4.17 -23.56
CA GLY A 543 14.78 -3.07 -23.27
C GLY A 543 15.38 -1.67 -23.25
N LEU A 544 16.62 -1.50 -23.72
CA LEU A 544 17.33 -0.23 -23.88
C LEU A 544 17.61 -0.04 -25.39
N GLY A 545 16.57 0.20 -26.18
CA GLY A 545 16.54 -0.08 -27.63
C GLY A 545 16.70 1.11 -28.57
N ASP A 546 16.56 2.35 -28.13
CA ASP A 546 16.37 3.45 -29.07
C ASP A 546 17.68 3.99 -29.66
N ARG A 547 18.12 3.36 -30.75
CA ARG A 547 19.22 3.78 -31.63
C ARG A 547 18.76 4.82 -32.66
N ILE A 548 18.39 5.99 -32.18
CA ILE A 548 17.62 6.93 -33.00
C ILE A 548 18.54 7.81 -33.85
N TRP A 549 19.57 8.46 -33.29
CA TRP A 549 20.55 9.33 -33.96
C TRP A 549 21.86 8.61 -34.34
N GLN A 550 22.35 8.74 -35.58
CA GLN A 550 23.72 8.32 -35.95
C GLN A 550 24.68 9.52 -36.04
N ASP A 551 25.81 9.45 -35.35
CA ASP A 551 26.95 10.30 -35.64
C ASP A 551 27.49 9.96 -37.03
N LYS A 552 27.24 10.84 -38.01
CA LYS A 552 27.69 10.67 -39.39
C LYS A 552 29.22 10.66 -39.55
N THR A 553 29.97 11.10 -38.53
CA THR A 553 31.43 11.16 -38.54
C THR A 553 32.06 9.86 -38.02
N THR A 554 31.47 9.29 -36.97
CA THR A 554 32.00 8.08 -36.31
C THR A 554 31.22 6.81 -36.65
N GLY A 555 30.02 6.94 -37.24
CA GLY A 555 29.09 5.85 -37.51
C GLY A 555 28.33 5.34 -36.27
N THR A 556 28.55 5.96 -35.11
CA THR A 556 28.01 5.52 -33.81
C THR A 556 26.56 5.97 -33.64
N TRP A 557 25.67 5.08 -33.19
CA TRP A 557 24.27 5.41 -32.92
C TRP A 557 24.04 5.79 -31.44
N TYR A 558 23.16 6.77 -31.20
CA TYR A 558 22.73 7.30 -29.90
C TYR A 558 21.22 7.56 -29.96
N THR A 559 20.53 7.79 -28.85
CA THR A 559 19.08 8.07 -28.84
C THR A 559 18.74 9.52 -29.25
N TYR A 560 19.64 10.45 -28.98
CA TYR A 560 19.51 11.88 -29.28
C TYR A 560 20.90 12.52 -29.33
N LYS A 561 20.98 13.78 -29.75
CA LYS A 561 22.19 14.60 -29.65
C LYS A 561 21.98 15.82 -28.77
N LEU A 562 22.70 15.90 -27.65
CA LEU A 562 22.81 17.12 -26.87
C LEU A 562 23.83 18.05 -27.51
N GLN A 563 23.50 19.34 -27.62
CA GLN A 563 24.43 20.35 -28.13
C GLN A 563 24.33 21.60 -27.27
N THR A 564 25.49 22.18 -26.98
CA THR A 564 25.60 23.41 -26.21
C THR A 564 26.57 24.37 -26.91
N GLY A 565 26.44 25.67 -26.68
CA GLY A 565 27.56 26.59 -26.87
C GLY A 565 28.47 26.61 -25.63
N ASP A 566 29.33 27.61 -25.55
CA ASP A 566 30.49 27.65 -24.65
C ASP A 566 30.11 27.87 -23.16
N ASN A 567 29.00 28.55 -22.90
CA ASN A 567 28.44 28.91 -21.59
C ASN A 567 27.08 28.25 -21.31
N ALA A 568 26.81 27.12 -21.95
CA ALA A 568 25.58 26.36 -21.79
C ALA A 568 25.88 24.91 -21.39
N THR A 569 24.95 24.29 -20.67
CA THR A 569 25.01 22.86 -20.33
C THR A 569 23.68 22.18 -20.62
N ALA A 570 23.75 20.95 -21.12
CA ALA A 570 22.60 20.07 -21.32
C ALA A 570 22.93 18.75 -20.63
N THR A 571 22.18 18.43 -19.57
CA THR A 571 22.50 17.33 -18.66
C THR A 571 21.22 16.67 -18.19
N TRP A 572 21.22 15.36 -18.10
CA TRP A 572 20.09 14.63 -17.52
C TRP A 572 20.08 14.76 -16.01
N VAL A 573 18.88 14.89 -15.45
CA VAL A 573 18.65 15.03 -14.02
C VAL A 573 17.43 14.24 -13.58
N ASN A 574 17.41 13.82 -12.31
CA ASN A 574 16.25 13.19 -11.71
C ASN A 574 16.11 13.55 -10.22
N ALA A 575 14.90 13.42 -9.68
CA ALA A 575 14.61 13.79 -8.29
C ALA A 575 15.43 12.99 -7.26
N PHE A 576 15.81 11.75 -7.58
CA PHE A 576 16.46 10.86 -6.62
C PHE A 576 17.95 11.17 -6.44
N GLU A 577 18.67 11.46 -7.53
CA GLU A 577 20.09 11.78 -7.48
C GLU A 577 20.35 13.28 -7.26
N ASP A 578 19.48 14.16 -7.80
CA ASP A 578 19.70 15.62 -7.81
C ASP A 578 18.77 16.40 -6.85
N GLY A 579 17.79 15.73 -6.23
CA GLY A 579 16.81 16.29 -5.29
C GLY A 579 15.50 16.78 -5.93
N ASP A 580 14.48 17.04 -5.11
CA ASP A 580 13.08 17.31 -5.51
C ASP A 580 12.89 18.44 -6.55
N SER A 581 13.83 19.39 -6.61
CA SER A 581 13.81 20.48 -7.60
C SER A 581 13.84 19.96 -9.04
N TYR A 582 14.33 18.74 -9.27
CA TYR A 582 14.56 18.12 -10.58
C TYR A 582 13.60 16.95 -10.89
N THR A 583 12.38 17.01 -10.34
CA THR A 583 11.32 16.01 -10.60
C THR A 583 10.89 16.01 -12.07
N ALA A 584 11.18 14.90 -12.77
CA ALA A 584 10.69 14.61 -14.11
C ALA A 584 9.16 14.54 -14.18
N HIS A 585 8.59 14.78 -15.36
CA HIS A 585 7.16 14.65 -15.60
C HIS A 585 6.73 13.17 -15.63
N SER A 586 7.54 12.29 -16.24
CA SER A 586 7.23 10.89 -16.58
C SER A 586 7.90 9.84 -15.69
N LYS A 587 8.14 10.13 -14.39
CA LYS A 587 8.78 9.26 -13.38
C LYS A 587 10.29 8.96 -13.56
N ASN A 588 10.88 9.23 -14.72
CA ASN A 588 12.27 8.90 -15.02
C ASN A 588 13.24 10.05 -14.72
N TRP A 589 13.81 10.62 -15.79
CA TRP A 589 14.84 11.64 -15.78
C TRP A 589 14.49 12.64 -16.88
N ALA A 590 14.56 13.92 -16.51
CA ALA A 590 14.31 15.03 -17.42
C ALA A 590 15.64 15.62 -17.90
N LEU A 591 15.63 16.23 -19.07
CA LEU A 591 16.79 16.93 -19.59
C LEU A 591 16.84 18.35 -19.03
N LYS A 592 17.83 18.66 -18.19
CA LYS A 592 18.12 20.03 -17.77
C LYS A 592 18.89 20.76 -18.87
N LEU A 593 18.24 21.76 -19.44
CA LEU A 593 18.86 22.75 -20.31
C LEU A 593 19.20 24.01 -19.51
N TYR A 594 20.48 24.37 -19.50
CA TYR A 594 21.00 25.60 -18.92
C TYR A 594 21.72 26.40 -20.00
N ALA A 595 21.39 27.68 -20.12
CA ALA A 595 22.10 28.59 -21.02
C ALA A 595 22.36 29.92 -20.30
N TYR A 596 23.59 30.41 -20.40
CA TYR A 596 24.01 31.72 -19.90
C TYR A 596 24.55 32.56 -21.03
N ASN A 597 24.11 33.81 -21.12
CA ASN A 597 24.68 34.75 -22.08
C ASN A 597 25.73 35.65 -21.40
N ASP A 598 26.99 35.55 -21.84
CA ASP A 598 28.12 36.31 -21.31
C ASP A 598 28.36 37.67 -22.00
N SER A 599 27.71 37.96 -23.14
CA SER A 599 28.00 39.13 -23.96
C SER A 599 26.84 39.59 -24.86
N ASP A 600 26.86 40.85 -25.32
CA ASP A 600 25.80 41.41 -26.20
C ASP A 600 25.72 40.77 -27.60
N ALA A 601 26.62 39.83 -27.94
CA ALA A 601 26.77 39.31 -29.30
C ALA A 601 26.61 37.78 -29.44
N ASN A 602 26.66 37.00 -28.36
CA ASN A 602 26.59 35.54 -28.41
C ASN A 602 25.42 35.01 -27.57
N THR A 603 24.26 34.77 -28.17
CA THR A 603 23.23 33.96 -27.53
C THR A 603 23.75 32.52 -27.44
N ASP A 604 24.17 32.12 -26.24
CA ASP A 604 24.51 30.74 -25.96
C ASP A 604 23.25 29.86 -25.97
N TYR A 605 23.39 28.60 -26.37
CA TYR A 605 22.26 27.69 -26.53
C TYR A 605 22.52 26.36 -25.85
N ALA A 606 21.48 25.76 -25.30
CA ALA A 606 21.43 24.38 -24.87
C ALA A 606 20.25 23.71 -25.59
N ARG A 607 20.48 22.59 -26.26
CA ARG A 607 19.44 21.91 -27.03
C ARG A 607 19.59 20.42 -27.08
N ILE A 608 18.47 19.77 -27.36
CA ILE A 608 18.40 18.38 -27.78
C ILE A 608 17.93 18.30 -29.23
N ARG A 609 18.61 17.47 -30.02
CA ARG A 609 18.20 17.11 -31.38
C ARG A 609 17.82 15.65 -31.48
N ILE A 610 16.69 15.39 -32.10
CA ILE A 610 16.14 14.08 -32.38
C ILE A 610 16.20 13.82 -33.89
N THR A 611 16.83 12.72 -34.30
CA THR A 611 16.99 12.35 -35.72
C THR A 611 16.81 10.83 -35.86
N PRO A 612 15.59 10.28 -35.85
CA PRO A 612 15.33 8.85 -36.01
C PRO A 612 15.97 8.23 -37.25
N GLU A 613 16.23 6.92 -37.19
CA GLU A 613 16.80 6.15 -38.29
C GLU A 613 15.90 6.28 -39.53
N GLY A 614 16.42 6.87 -40.62
CA GLY A 614 15.69 7.16 -41.85
C GLY A 614 15.36 8.65 -42.06
N PHE A 615 15.57 9.53 -41.07
CA PHE A 615 15.42 10.97 -41.25
C PHE A 615 16.41 11.50 -42.29
N GLY A 616 15.94 12.41 -43.15
CA GLY A 616 16.68 12.93 -44.30
C GLY A 616 16.96 11.90 -45.42
N GLN A 617 16.43 10.68 -45.33
CA GLN A 617 16.50 9.68 -46.41
C GLN A 617 15.28 9.74 -47.32
N ASN A 618 15.48 9.41 -48.60
CA ASN A 618 14.47 9.55 -49.66
C ASN A 618 13.30 8.58 -49.42
N GLY A 619 12.11 9.11 -49.09
CA GLY A 619 10.85 8.38 -49.08
C GLY A 619 10.35 7.82 -47.73
N THR A 620 11.11 7.97 -46.63
CA THR A 620 10.74 7.36 -45.33
C THR A 620 9.90 8.29 -44.45
N TYR A 621 10.41 9.47 -44.07
CA TYR A 621 9.73 10.41 -43.16
C TYR A 621 9.47 11.76 -43.83
N MET A 622 8.42 11.78 -44.65
CA MET A 622 7.94 12.98 -45.32
C MET A 622 7.22 13.89 -44.33
N PHE A 623 7.54 15.18 -44.33
CA PHE A 623 6.92 16.17 -43.46
C PHE A 623 5.40 16.20 -43.61
N GLY A 624 4.88 15.94 -44.83
CA GLY A 624 3.45 15.83 -45.11
C GLY A 624 2.70 14.81 -44.25
N ASN A 625 3.41 13.80 -43.74
CA ASN A 625 2.86 12.75 -42.91
C ASN A 625 3.09 12.97 -41.40
N LEU A 626 3.80 14.04 -41.00
CA LEU A 626 4.06 14.35 -39.59
C LEU A 626 2.78 14.87 -38.94
N THR A 627 2.32 14.18 -37.90
CA THR A 627 1.05 14.47 -37.21
C THR A 627 1.19 14.81 -35.75
N GLU A 628 2.29 14.43 -35.11
CA GLU A 628 2.54 14.72 -33.71
C GLU A 628 3.97 15.22 -33.54
N VAL A 629 4.09 16.38 -32.88
CA VAL A 629 5.33 16.86 -32.27
C VAL A 629 4.94 17.52 -30.96
N SER A 630 5.44 17.00 -29.85
CA SER A 630 5.19 17.60 -28.53
C SER A 630 6.37 17.44 -27.59
N PHE A 631 6.38 18.24 -26.53
CA PHE A 631 7.32 18.10 -25.41
C PHE A 631 6.75 18.74 -24.15
N TRP A 632 7.17 18.24 -23.00
CA TRP A 632 6.91 18.88 -21.71
C TRP A 632 8.10 19.76 -21.32
N TYR A 633 7.82 20.86 -20.64
CA TYR A 633 8.87 21.65 -20.01
C TYR A 633 8.44 22.25 -18.68
N LYS A 634 9.43 22.52 -17.82
CA LYS A 634 9.27 23.20 -16.54
C LYS A 634 10.40 24.18 -16.32
N LYS A 635 10.08 25.36 -15.80
CA LYS A 635 11.07 26.36 -15.43
C LYS A 635 11.66 26.07 -14.05
N ILE A 636 12.99 26.11 -13.94
CA ILE A 636 13.72 25.96 -12.66
C ILE A 636 14.24 27.31 -12.18
N ALA A 637 14.88 28.09 -13.07
CA ALA A 637 15.45 29.40 -12.71
C ALA A 637 15.48 30.35 -13.93
N GLY A 638 15.31 31.66 -13.67
CA GLY A 638 15.35 32.73 -14.67
C GLY A 638 14.18 33.70 -14.58
N ASN A 639 14.24 34.87 -15.25
CA ASN A 639 13.15 35.85 -15.28
C ASN A 639 12.00 35.41 -16.23
N SER A 640 10.74 35.66 -15.87
CA SER A 640 9.54 35.32 -16.68
C SER A 640 9.30 36.25 -17.87
N SER A 641 10.07 37.34 -18.02
CA SER A 641 9.93 38.26 -19.15
C SER A 641 10.61 37.81 -20.45
N TYR A 642 11.32 36.67 -20.47
CA TYR A 642 12.03 36.18 -21.68
C TYR A 642 11.68 34.74 -22.10
N TYR A 643 11.76 34.49 -23.41
CA TYR A 643 11.41 33.24 -24.10
C TYR A 643 11.85 31.94 -23.40
N GLY A 644 10.96 30.95 -23.41
CA GLY A 644 11.18 29.58 -22.93
C GLY A 644 11.76 28.66 -24.02
N PRO A 645 11.75 27.33 -23.82
CA PRO A 645 12.26 26.37 -24.80
C PRO A 645 11.47 26.39 -26.12
N HIS A 646 12.18 26.33 -27.25
CA HIS A 646 11.68 26.50 -28.61
C HIS A 646 11.68 25.21 -29.41
N LEU A 647 10.75 25.08 -30.35
CA LEU A 647 10.64 23.93 -31.24
C LEU A 647 11.14 24.28 -32.64
N PHE A 648 12.02 23.44 -33.20
CA PHE A 648 12.46 23.53 -34.59
C PHE A 648 12.25 22.19 -35.30
N ILE A 649 11.75 22.26 -36.53
CA ILE A 649 11.60 21.14 -37.45
C ILE A 649 12.49 21.45 -38.65
N LYS A 650 13.56 20.68 -38.79
CA LYS A 650 14.54 20.85 -39.88
C LYS A 650 14.17 19.95 -41.04
N LEU A 651 14.16 20.52 -42.23
CA LEU A 651 13.68 19.88 -43.45
C LEU A 651 14.74 19.92 -44.55
N SER A 652 14.82 18.85 -45.35
CA SER A 652 15.63 18.78 -46.56
C SER A 652 14.82 18.20 -47.71
N ASN A 653 15.11 18.62 -48.95
CA ASN A 653 14.53 18.02 -50.16
C ASN A 653 15.38 16.84 -50.70
N GLY A 654 16.35 16.35 -49.93
CA GLY A 654 17.31 15.32 -50.35
C GLY A 654 18.58 15.87 -51.02
N SER A 655 18.69 17.19 -51.23
CA SER A 655 19.94 17.84 -51.65
C SER A 655 20.73 18.36 -50.44
N ALA A 656 22.05 18.16 -50.45
CA ALA A 656 22.96 18.67 -49.41
C ALA A 656 23.01 20.21 -49.33
N THR A 657 22.53 20.92 -50.35
CA THR A 657 22.61 22.38 -50.46
C THR A 657 21.27 23.09 -50.25
N SER A 658 20.21 22.37 -49.88
CA SER A 658 18.85 22.92 -49.82
C SER A 658 18.13 22.46 -48.54
N TRP A 659 17.97 23.38 -47.59
CA TRP A 659 17.32 23.12 -46.30
C TRP A 659 16.32 24.23 -45.94
N VAL A 660 15.31 23.88 -45.15
CA VAL A 660 14.28 24.78 -44.60
C VAL A 660 14.09 24.43 -43.14
N ASN A 661 14.02 25.42 -42.24
CA ASN A 661 13.62 25.18 -40.85
C ASN A 661 12.26 25.82 -40.61
N ILE A 662 11.34 25.09 -39.98
CA ILE A 662 10.11 25.65 -39.43
C ILE A 662 10.29 25.71 -37.92
N GLN A 663 9.94 26.83 -37.32
CA GLN A 663 10.28 27.16 -35.94
C GLN A 663 9.05 27.67 -35.21
N MET A 664 8.97 27.40 -33.91
CA MET A 664 7.98 27.99 -32.99
C MET A 664 8.72 28.52 -31.77
N TYR A 665 8.43 29.78 -31.45
CA TYR A 665 8.97 30.46 -30.29
C TYR A 665 7.96 30.47 -29.14
N ASN A 666 8.43 30.00 -27.99
CA ASN A 666 7.66 29.86 -26.76
C ASN A 666 7.74 31.13 -25.91
N ASN A 667 6.62 31.84 -25.83
CA ASN A 667 6.48 33.16 -25.24
C ASN A 667 6.85 33.19 -23.75
N PRO A 668 7.63 34.18 -23.31
CA PRO A 668 7.87 34.41 -21.89
C PRO A 668 6.66 34.43 -20.96
N VAL A 669 5.56 35.07 -21.37
CA VAL A 669 4.37 35.29 -20.54
C VAL A 669 3.74 33.95 -20.12
N HIS A 670 3.98 32.91 -20.91
CA HIS A 670 3.47 31.55 -20.70
C HIS A 670 4.55 30.63 -20.09
N SER A 671 5.46 31.17 -19.28
CA SER A 671 6.44 30.41 -18.50
C SER A 671 5.87 29.98 -17.13
N PRO A 672 5.27 28.79 -17.00
CA PRO A 672 4.70 28.31 -15.75
C PRO A 672 5.78 27.93 -14.74
N SER A 673 5.42 27.97 -13.45
CA SER A 673 6.22 27.37 -12.37
C SER A 673 6.10 25.83 -12.32
N GLY A 674 5.08 25.26 -12.97
CA GLY A 674 4.84 23.82 -13.10
C GLY A 674 5.22 23.26 -14.47
N TRP A 675 5.00 21.95 -14.64
CA TRP A 675 5.11 21.27 -15.92
C TRP A 675 3.97 21.69 -16.85
N VAL A 676 4.29 21.96 -18.12
CA VAL A 676 3.30 22.16 -19.18
C VAL A 676 3.71 21.42 -20.45
N LYS A 677 2.70 21.01 -21.22
CA LYS A 677 2.88 20.33 -22.49
C LYS A 677 2.69 21.30 -23.64
N VAL A 678 3.69 21.40 -24.51
CA VAL A 678 3.53 22.03 -25.82
C VAL A 678 3.21 20.93 -26.81
N ASP A 679 2.06 21.00 -27.47
CA ASP A 679 1.67 20.13 -28.57
C ASP A 679 1.08 20.95 -29.72
N LEU A 680 0.85 20.31 -30.86
CA LEU A 680 0.31 21.00 -32.05
C LEU A 680 -1.14 21.48 -31.85
N ALA A 681 -1.90 20.92 -30.91
CA ALA A 681 -3.31 21.24 -30.69
C ALA A 681 -3.50 22.44 -29.74
N ASN A 682 -2.53 22.71 -28.88
CA ASN A 682 -2.57 23.79 -27.88
C ASN A 682 -1.52 24.89 -28.13
N ILE A 683 -0.88 24.87 -29.29
CA ILE A 683 0.32 25.67 -29.56
C ILE A 683 0.08 27.17 -29.45
N ASP A 684 -1.14 27.64 -29.74
CA ASP A 684 -1.55 29.05 -29.61
C ASP A 684 -1.40 29.58 -28.19
N THR A 685 -1.53 28.71 -27.18
CA THR A 685 -1.39 29.04 -25.76
C THR A 685 0.05 29.40 -25.38
N TYR A 686 1.04 29.03 -26.20
CA TYR A 686 2.47 29.18 -25.89
C TYR A 686 3.19 30.20 -26.78
N THR A 687 2.51 30.85 -27.73
CA THR A 687 3.16 31.83 -28.63
C THR A 687 2.63 33.25 -28.39
N ASP A 688 3.39 34.27 -28.80
CA ASP A 688 2.97 35.68 -28.81
C ASP A 688 1.92 36.00 -29.90
N GLN A 689 1.22 34.99 -30.43
CA GLN A 689 0.37 35.12 -31.60
C GLN A 689 -1.11 35.04 -31.26
N SER A 690 -1.92 35.62 -32.14
CA SER A 690 -3.36 35.73 -31.92
C SER A 690 -4.12 34.42 -32.14
N SER A 691 -3.48 33.43 -32.78
CA SER A 691 -4.06 32.11 -33.08
C SER A 691 -3.00 31.07 -33.45
N ALA A 692 -3.38 29.79 -33.44
CA ALA A 692 -2.56 28.68 -33.93
C ALA A 692 -2.17 28.84 -35.42
N ASP A 693 -2.93 29.63 -36.18
CA ASP A 693 -2.66 29.93 -37.58
C ASP A 693 -1.44 30.82 -37.81
N GLU A 694 -0.86 31.36 -36.75
CA GLU A 694 0.34 32.20 -36.81
C GLU A 694 1.49 31.62 -35.96
N ALA A 695 1.34 30.40 -35.41
CA ALA A 695 2.27 29.87 -34.42
C ALA A 695 3.67 29.52 -34.96
N PHE A 696 3.79 29.24 -36.27
CA PHE A 696 5.05 28.83 -36.88
C PHE A 696 5.57 29.83 -37.90
N TRP A 697 6.89 29.92 -37.97
CA TRP A 697 7.63 30.77 -38.89
C TRP A 697 8.77 29.94 -39.50
N TYR A 698 9.25 30.35 -40.68
CA TYR A 698 10.29 29.62 -41.38
C TYR A 698 11.58 30.46 -41.45
N ASP A 699 12.72 29.78 -41.36
CA ASP A 699 14.05 30.36 -41.47
C ASP A 699 14.76 29.70 -42.65
N SER A 700 15.10 30.50 -43.68
CA SER A 700 15.67 29.97 -44.91
C SER A 700 16.47 31.01 -45.72
N ASP A 701 17.39 30.47 -46.54
CA ASP A 701 18.30 31.19 -47.43
C ASP A 701 17.60 31.93 -48.60
N SER A 702 18.38 32.55 -49.49
CA SER A 702 17.86 33.27 -50.66
C SER A 702 17.26 32.36 -51.75
N TRP A 703 17.67 31.09 -51.84
CA TRP A 703 17.24 30.15 -52.89
C TRP A 703 15.79 29.69 -52.68
N THR A 704 15.43 29.41 -51.42
CA THR A 704 14.10 28.94 -51.01
C THR A 704 12.94 29.85 -51.41
N LYS A 705 13.20 31.15 -51.60
CA LYS A 705 12.23 32.21 -51.93
C LYS A 705 12.24 32.64 -53.40
N SER A 706 13.15 32.11 -54.21
CA SER A 706 13.23 32.42 -55.64
C SER A 706 11.98 31.93 -56.38
N ALA A 707 11.75 32.38 -57.62
CA ALA A 707 10.62 31.94 -58.44
C ALA A 707 10.56 30.42 -58.67
N SER A 708 11.65 29.71 -58.36
CA SER A 708 11.79 28.25 -58.47
C SER A 708 11.95 27.55 -57.11
N GLY A 709 11.89 28.28 -56.00
CA GLY A 709 12.03 27.75 -54.65
C GLY A 709 10.73 27.14 -54.10
N PRO A 710 10.82 26.24 -53.11
CA PRO A 710 9.66 25.58 -52.49
C PRO A 710 8.65 26.54 -51.83
N MET A 711 9.10 27.74 -51.47
CA MET A 711 8.29 28.79 -50.85
C MET A 711 7.97 29.92 -51.84
N ALA A 712 7.97 29.62 -53.14
CA ALA A 712 7.66 30.60 -54.19
C ALA A 712 6.27 31.23 -53.97
N GLY A 713 6.21 32.56 -54.00
CA GLY A 713 4.99 33.34 -53.78
C GLY A 713 4.64 33.61 -52.31
N VAL A 714 5.43 33.10 -51.35
CA VAL A 714 5.33 33.54 -49.94
C VAL A 714 6.01 34.92 -49.83
N PRO A 715 5.30 36.00 -49.46
CA PRO A 715 5.82 37.37 -49.52
C PRO A 715 7.14 37.57 -48.75
N SER A 716 8.05 38.39 -49.30
CA SER A 716 9.27 38.79 -48.60
C SER A 716 8.95 39.80 -47.51
N GLY A 717 9.06 39.38 -46.25
CA GLY A 717 9.17 40.28 -45.11
C GLY A 717 10.19 39.71 -44.15
N ALA A 718 11.14 40.52 -43.71
CA ALA A 718 11.99 40.16 -42.58
C ALA A 718 11.07 39.82 -41.38
N GLY A 719 10.94 38.54 -41.04
CA GLY A 719 10.34 38.07 -39.78
C GLY A 719 8.80 38.02 -39.64
N THR A 720 7.98 38.09 -40.72
CA THR A 720 6.51 38.30 -40.53
C THR A 720 5.54 37.33 -41.22
N ALA A 721 5.94 36.44 -42.12
CA ALA A 721 5.01 35.45 -42.70
C ALA A 721 4.86 34.24 -41.77
N LYS A 722 3.97 34.38 -40.78
CA LYS A 722 3.59 33.36 -39.80
C LYS A 722 2.41 32.54 -40.33
N HIS A 723 2.45 31.23 -40.16
CA HIS A 723 1.40 30.32 -40.65
C HIS A 723 1.19 29.12 -39.71
N SER A 724 0.08 28.40 -39.88
CA SER A 724 -0.21 27.17 -39.15
C SER A 724 0.78 26.06 -39.47
N PHE A 725 0.91 25.09 -38.56
CA PHE A 725 1.63 23.85 -38.83
C PHE A 725 1.11 23.17 -40.11
N ASP A 726 -0.21 23.06 -40.26
CA ASP A 726 -0.86 22.44 -41.43
C ASP A 726 -0.54 23.16 -42.74
N PHE A 727 -0.42 24.50 -42.74
CA PHE A 727 -0.01 25.25 -43.92
C PHE A 727 1.36 24.80 -44.42
N TYR A 728 2.36 24.79 -43.52
CA TYR A 728 3.70 24.37 -43.88
C TYR A 728 3.74 22.88 -44.22
N ARG A 729 3.02 22.04 -43.46
CA ARG A 729 2.92 20.60 -43.72
C ARG A 729 2.44 20.32 -45.14
N ASN A 730 1.44 21.07 -45.61
CA ASN A 730 0.92 20.94 -46.96
C ASN A 730 1.86 21.53 -48.02
N LYS A 731 2.51 22.68 -47.75
CA LYS A 731 3.44 23.33 -48.70
C LYS A 731 4.73 22.57 -48.91
N LEU A 732 5.25 21.97 -47.84
CA LEU A 732 6.52 21.26 -47.80
C LEU A 732 6.30 19.75 -47.63
N ALA A 733 5.15 19.23 -48.06
CA ALA A 733 4.75 17.85 -47.84
C ALA A 733 5.79 16.82 -48.34
N SER A 734 6.47 17.12 -49.45
CA SER A 734 7.50 16.27 -50.06
C SER A 734 8.90 16.42 -49.46
N TYR A 735 9.09 17.30 -48.48
CA TYR A 735 10.37 17.45 -47.79
C TYR A 735 10.53 16.36 -46.73
N TYR A 736 11.77 15.95 -46.50
CA TYR A 736 12.14 15.00 -45.45
C TYR A 736 12.47 15.74 -44.17
N VAL A 737 11.94 15.27 -43.04
CA VAL A 737 12.39 15.75 -41.74
C VAL A 737 13.80 15.22 -41.48
N THR A 738 14.72 16.12 -41.14
CA THR A 738 16.11 15.77 -40.79
C THR A 738 16.34 15.81 -39.29
N ASP A 739 15.71 16.74 -38.58
CA ASP A 739 15.84 16.86 -37.14
C ASP A 739 14.56 17.48 -36.54
N ILE A 740 14.15 17.00 -35.38
CA ILE A 740 13.29 17.73 -34.45
C ILE A 740 14.18 18.26 -33.31
N VAL A 741 14.08 19.54 -32.97
CA VAL A 741 14.96 20.19 -32.00
C VAL A 741 14.15 20.92 -30.96
N VAL A 742 14.49 20.69 -29.69
CA VAL A 742 14.04 21.53 -28.57
C VAL A 742 15.24 22.29 -28.03
N GLU A 743 15.21 23.62 -28.08
CA GLU A 743 16.36 24.49 -27.80
C GLU A 743 16.00 25.61 -26.82
N LEU A 744 16.91 25.87 -25.88
CA LEU A 744 16.94 27.02 -24.99
C LEU A 744 18.13 27.88 -25.39
N GLY A 745 17.95 29.20 -25.58
CA GLY A 745 19.07 30.08 -25.91
C GLY A 745 18.70 31.38 -26.60
N TYR A 746 17.53 31.42 -27.23
CA TYR A 746 17.09 32.59 -27.98
C TYR A 746 16.79 33.79 -27.05
N ASN A 747 17.30 34.97 -27.44
CA ASN A 747 17.10 36.26 -26.76
C ASN A 747 17.34 36.21 -25.23
N ILE A 748 18.39 35.51 -24.78
CA ILE A 748 18.86 35.63 -23.39
C ILE A 748 19.62 36.95 -23.27
N PRO A 749 19.24 37.88 -22.38
CA PRO A 749 19.97 39.13 -22.18
C PRO A 749 21.39 38.88 -21.65
N ALA A 750 22.33 39.76 -22.00
CA ALA A 750 23.69 39.71 -21.48
C ALA A 750 23.70 39.70 -19.93
N GLY A 751 24.52 38.83 -19.36
CA GLY A 751 24.67 38.65 -17.91
C GLY A 751 23.56 37.84 -17.23
N GLN A 752 22.70 37.14 -17.97
CA GLN A 752 21.62 36.32 -17.39
C GLN A 752 21.73 34.83 -17.75
N ALA A 753 21.29 33.99 -16.80
CA ALA A 753 21.16 32.54 -16.96
C ALA A 753 19.69 32.11 -16.98
N LYS A 754 19.40 31.03 -17.70
CA LYS A 754 18.11 30.34 -17.69
C LYS A 754 18.30 28.84 -17.51
N THR A 755 17.40 28.23 -16.75
CA THR A 755 17.37 26.79 -16.53
C THR A 755 15.96 26.25 -16.70
N TYR A 756 15.80 25.30 -17.61
CA TYR A 756 14.55 24.59 -17.87
C TYR A 756 14.78 23.08 -17.85
N LEU A 757 13.76 22.33 -17.44
CA LEU A 757 13.66 20.91 -17.69
C LEU A 757 12.83 20.67 -18.94
N ILE A 758 13.27 19.74 -19.77
CA ILE A 758 12.54 19.21 -20.93
C ILE A 758 12.28 17.74 -20.67
N ASP A 759 11.09 17.27 -21.03
CA ASP A 759 10.70 15.88 -20.83
C ASP A 759 9.73 15.41 -21.92
N ASP A 760 9.58 14.09 -22.09
CA ASP A 760 8.55 13.44 -22.91
C ASP A 760 8.37 14.10 -24.30
N ILE A 761 9.50 14.23 -25.04
CA ILE A 761 9.49 14.67 -26.44
C ILE A 761 8.92 13.55 -27.31
N ASP A 762 7.88 13.87 -28.09
CA ASP A 762 7.15 12.96 -28.95
C ASP A 762 7.22 13.36 -30.41
N VAL A 763 7.35 12.36 -31.30
CA VAL A 763 7.28 12.55 -32.76
C VAL A 763 6.49 11.41 -33.41
N GLY A 764 5.43 11.71 -34.17
CA GLY A 764 4.59 10.69 -34.81
C GLY A 764 4.09 11.03 -36.22
N TYR A 765 3.88 9.97 -37.03
CA TYR A 765 3.58 10.00 -38.46
C TYR A 765 2.35 9.15 -38.84
N LEU A 766 1.77 9.44 -40.01
CA LEU A 766 0.79 8.57 -40.68
C LEU A 766 1.50 7.54 -41.57
N THR A 767 1.14 6.24 -41.48
CA THR A 767 1.69 5.19 -42.36
C THR A 767 0.68 4.57 -43.34
N GLY A 768 1.11 4.40 -44.61
CA GLY A 768 0.44 3.60 -45.65
C GLY A 768 -0.57 4.32 -46.56
N ALA A 769 -0.67 3.85 -47.82
CA ALA A 769 -1.67 4.33 -48.78
C ALA A 769 -3.06 3.76 -48.45
N GLY A 770 -3.82 4.46 -47.59
CA GLY A 770 -5.27 4.29 -47.50
C GLY A 770 -5.92 4.09 -46.11
N CYS A 771 -5.27 4.20 -44.95
CA CYS A 771 -5.92 4.12 -43.62
C CYS A 771 -5.12 4.73 -42.43
N ILE A 772 -5.71 5.71 -41.71
CA ILE A 772 -5.94 5.93 -40.25
C ILE A 772 -4.89 5.56 -39.15
N ARG A 773 -3.82 4.78 -39.36
CA ARG A 773 -2.91 4.43 -38.25
C ARG A 773 -1.81 5.48 -38.03
N HIS A 774 -1.76 6.00 -36.79
CA HIS A 774 -0.69 6.83 -36.27
C HIS A 774 0.44 5.92 -35.79
N GLU A 775 1.66 6.10 -36.33
CA GLU A 775 2.87 5.43 -35.89
C GLU A 775 3.80 6.47 -35.26
N ARG A 776 4.06 6.33 -33.97
CA ARG A 776 5.03 7.16 -33.27
C ARG A 776 6.43 6.63 -33.57
N VAL A 777 7.35 7.52 -33.95
CA VAL A 777 8.70 7.17 -34.44
C VAL A 777 9.79 7.59 -33.46
N TYR A 778 9.43 8.34 -32.43
CA TYR A 778 10.28 8.71 -31.29
C TYR A 778 9.40 9.08 -30.10
N ASN A 779 9.75 8.56 -28.93
CA ASN A 779 9.33 9.09 -27.64
C ASN A 779 10.56 9.16 -26.72
N MET A 780 10.72 10.27 -26.01
CA MET A 780 11.87 10.47 -25.11
C MET A 780 11.89 9.46 -23.95
N GLU A 781 10.74 8.95 -23.54
CA GLU A 781 10.57 8.05 -22.38
C GLU A 781 10.72 6.57 -22.70
N GLU A 782 10.74 6.23 -23.98
CA GLU A 782 10.87 4.86 -24.45
C GLU A 782 12.22 4.27 -24.06
N ASP A 783 12.17 3.04 -23.53
CA ASP A 783 13.32 2.22 -23.18
C ASP A 783 14.28 2.85 -22.16
N LYS A 784 13.77 3.77 -21.33
CA LYS A 784 14.54 4.37 -20.22
C LYS A 784 14.43 3.57 -18.94
N LEU A 785 15.54 3.42 -18.22
CA LEU A 785 15.54 2.90 -16.85
C LEU A 785 14.85 3.87 -15.89
N ILE A 786 14.26 3.30 -14.84
CA ILE A 786 13.45 4.02 -13.84
C ILE A 786 14.25 4.22 -12.53
N PRO A 787 14.70 5.45 -12.22
CA PRO A 787 15.21 5.76 -10.89
C PRO A 787 14.07 5.70 -9.89
N SER A 788 14.27 4.99 -8.78
CA SER A 788 13.33 4.95 -7.66
C SER A 788 14.02 4.54 -6.37
N ASP A 789 13.36 4.75 -5.23
CA ASP A 789 13.86 4.31 -3.93
C ASP A 789 14.08 2.80 -3.91
N TRP A 790 15.29 2.39 -3.55
CA TRP A 790 15.74 1.01 -3.70
C TRP A 790 15.01 0.03 -2.77
N ASP A 791 14.68 0.45 -1.56
CA ASP A 791 14.16 -0.41 -0.49
C ASP A 791 12.68 -0.18 -0.16
N LYS A 792 12.00 0.77 -0.82
CA LYS A 792 10.58 1.05 -0.55
C LYS A 792 9.63 0.00 -1.12
N TYR A 793 8.51 -0.18 -0.44
CA TYR A 793 7.38 -0.94 -0.96
C TYR A 793 6.83 -0.25 -2.21
N CYS A 794 6.26 -1.05 -3.12
CA CYS A 794 5.77 -0.58 -4.42
C CYS A 794 6.80 0.12 -5.33
N SER A 795 8.10 0.06 -5.06
CA SER A 795 9.12 0.54 -6.00
C SER A 795 9.37 -0.46 -7.14
N PHE A 796 9.86 0.05 -8.27
CA PHE A 796 10.32 -0.71 -9.43
C PHE A 796 11.84 -0.58 -9.62
N SER A 797 12.54 -0.29 -8.52
CA SER A 797 13.99 -0.10 -8.47
C SER A 797 14.74 -1.36 -8.87
N GLU A 798 15.87 -1.22 -9.57
CA GLU A 798 16.66 -2.37 -9.98
C GLU A 798 17.18 -3.19 -8.80
N LYS A 799 17.31 -4.51 -8.98
CA LYS A 799 17.89 -5.43 -8.01
C LYS A 799 19.05 -6.19 -8.66
N VAL A 800 20.22 -6.10 -8.05
CA VAL A 800 21.45 -6.70 -8.55
C VAL A 800 21.85 -7.87 -7.65
N LEU A 801 21.92 -9.06 -8.23
CA LEU A 801 22.44 -10.25 -7.57
C LEU A 801 23.80 -10.62 -8.14
N VAL A 802 24.78 -10.82 -7.25
CA VAL A 802 26.12 -11.30 -7.58
C VAL A 802 26.30 -12.66 -6.93
N ASN A 803 26.54 -13.70 -7.73
CA ASN A 803 26.60 -15.10 -7.27
C ASN A 803 25.35 -15.54 -6.47
N GLY A 804 24.18 -15.01 -6.83
CA GLY A 804 22.92 -15.30 -6.15
C GLY A 804 22.71 -14.51 -4.86
N THR A 805 23.59 -13.61 -4.45
CA THR A 805 23.38 -12.74 -3.29
C THR A 805 22.92 -11.36 -3.73
N LEU A 806 21.82 -10.86 -3.17
CA LEU A 806 21.36 -9.48 -3.40
C LEU A 806 22.39 -8.49 -2.84
N TRP A 807 22.82 -7.55 -3.67
CA TRP A 807 23.68 -6.45 -3.27
C TRP A 807 22.87 -5.16 -3.20
N ASN A 808 23.15 -4.32 -2.22
CA ASN A 808 22.49 -3.04 -2.05
C ASN A 808 23.05 -2.00 -3.04
N ARG A 809 22.19 -1.06 -3.47
CA ARG A 809 22.64 0.15 -4.17
C ARG A 809 23.50 1.00 -3.22
N TYR A 810 24.42 1.80 -3.77
CA TYR A 810 25.11 2.86 -3.03
C TYR A 810 24.11 3.69 -2.19
N SER A 811 24.60 4.20 -1.05
CA SER A 811 23.81 4.77 0.06
C SER A 811 23.01 3.77 0.90
N TYR A 812 22.48 2.66 0.35
CA TYR A 812 21.69 1.69 1.14
C TYR A 812 22.55 0.69 1.93
N HIS A 813 23.75 0.39 1.45
CA HIS A 813 24.70 -0.54 2.10
C HIS A 813 25.19 -0.12 3.50
N ILE A 814 25.05 1.16 3.89
CA ILE A 814 25.47 1.68 5.21
C ILE A 814 24.32 1.69 6.23
N ILE A 815 23.09 1.46 5.78
CA ILE A 815 21.86 1.61 6.57
C ILE A 815 21.08 0.29 6.70
N ASP A 816 21.55 -0.83 6.12
CA ASP A 816 20.81 -2.09 6.13
C ASP A 816 21.65 -3.34 6.48
N PRO A 817 21.31 -4.02 7.60
CA PRO A 817 21.06 -3.41 8.91
C PRO A 817 22.29 -2.61 9.35
N SER A 818 22.06 -1.62 10.22
CA SER A 818 22.99 -0.52 10.51
C SER A 818 24.47 -0.89 10.52
N TYR A 819 25.28 -0.05 9.88
CA TYR A 819 26.74 -0.13 9.86
C TYR A 819 27.34 -0.50 11.23
N SER A 820 27.97 -1.66 11.31
CA SER A 820 28.99 -1.94 12.33
C SER A 820 30.34 -1.56 11.74
N ALA A 821 31.18 -0.84 12.50
CA ALA A 821 32.52 -0.40 12.06
C ALA A 821 33.46 -1.53 11.60
N THR A 822 33.05 -2.79 11.79
CA THR A 822 33.78 -4.01 11.43
C THR A 822 33.16 -4.80 10.27
N ALA A 823 32.00 -4.41 9.73
CA ALA A 823 31.26 -5.15 8.70
C ALA A 823 30.94 -4.29 7.47
N TYR A 824 31.93 -4.09 6.60
CA TYR A 824 31.75 -3.37 5.34
C TYR A 824 31.10 -4.27 4.28
N ARG A 825 29.98 -3.82 3.72
CA ARG A 825 29.20 -4.55 2.72
C ARG A 825 29.55 -4.08 1.30
N PRO A 826 29.72 -4.97 0.32
CA PRO A 826 29.85 -4.56 -1.07
C PRO A 826 28.54 -3.90 -1.56
N TYR A 827 28.67 -3.02 -2.54
CA TYR A 827 27.52 -2.34 -3.15
C TYR A 827 27.75 -2.16 -4.65
N TYR A 828 26.70 -1.71 -5.33
CA TYR A 828 26.79 -1.28 -6.72
C TYR A 828 26.35 0.17 -6.91
N THR A 829 26.84 0.81 -7.97
CA THR A 829 26.29 2.07 -8.51
C THR A 829 25.74 1.79 -9.91
N ILE A 830 24.72 2.52 -10.32
CA ILE A 830 24.12 2.43 -11.65
C ILE A 830 24.10 3.81 -12.28
N ASN A 831 24.39 3.88 -13.58
CA ASN A 831 24.06 5.02 -14.41
C ASN A 831 22.80 4.67 -15.21
N PHE A 832 21.70 5.36 -14.90
CA PHE A 832 20.38 5.12 -15.48
C PHE A 832 20.25 5.57 -16.95
N GLU A 833 21.10 6.48 -17.43
CA GLU A 833 21.12 6.93 -18.82
C GLU A 833 21.63 5.84 -19.77
N ILE A 834 22.70 5.13 -19.36
CA ILE A 834 23.38 4.16 -20.24
C ILE A 834 23.31 2.71 -19.72
N GLY A 835 22.56 2.46 -18.65
CA GLY A 835 22.39 1.15 -18.04
C GLY A 835 23.70 0.47 -17.62
N LYS A 836 24.67 1.25 -17.14
CA LYS A 836 25.99 0.74 -16.73
C LYS A 836 26.05 0.60 -15.21
N ILE A 837 26.47 -0.57 -14.73
CA ILE A 837 26.51 -0.92 -13.30
C ILE A 837 27.96 -1.20 -12.90
N TRP A 838 28.46 -0.50 -11.88
CA TRP A 838 29.79 -0.70 -11.31
C TRP A 838 29.71 -1.33 -9.92
N PHE A 839 30.74 -2.10 -9.57
CA PHE A 839 30.81 -2.84 -8.31
C PHE A 839 31.87 -2.26 -7.39
N TRP A 840 31.60 -2.26 -6.09
CA TRP A 840 32.48 -1.65 -5.10
C TRP A 840 32.67 -2.56 -3.88
N HIS A 841 33.86 -2.52 -3.31
CA HIS A 841 34.18 -3.24 -2.08
C HIS A 841 35.13 -2.45 -1.19
N TYR A 842 35.09 -2.76 0.11
CA TYR A 842 35.97 -2.12 1.06
C TYR A 842 37.33 -2.81 1.12
N VAL A 843 38.38 -2.01 1.10
CA VAL A 843 39.77 -2.43 1.30
C VAL A 843 40.32 -1.69 2.51
N GLU A 844 40.83 -2.45 3.48
CA GLU A 844 41.40 -1.90 4.72
C GLU A 844 42.49 -0.86 4.42
N GLY A 845 42.43 0.29 5.09
CA GLY A 845 43.36 1.41 4.89
C GLY A 845 43.11 2.26 3.64
N THR A 846 42.28 1.82 2.68
CA THR A 846 41.98 2.56 1.44
C THR A 846 40.52 3.00 1.35
N GLY A 847 39.61 2.31 2.03
CA GLY A 847 38.17 2.58 1.92
C GLY A 847 37.50 1.80 0.79
N TYR A 848 36.34 2.28 0.34
CA TYR A 848 35.63 1.67 -0.79
C TYR A 848 36.35 1.98 -2.10
N THR A 849 36.66 0.93 -2.86
CA THR A 849 37.31 1.02 -4.17
C THR A 849 36.55 0.19 -5.21
N ASN A 850 36.82 0.48 -6.48
CA ASN A 850 36.17 -0.18 -7.60
C ASN A 850 36.58 -1.66 -7.65
N TRP A 851 35.61 -2.56 -7.53
CA TRP A 851 35.86 -3.99 -7.44
C TRP A 851 35.89 -4.64 -8.82
N THR A 852 37.05 -5.12 -9.22
CA THR A 852 37.18 -6.01 -10.38
C THR A 852 36.77 -7.43 -10.01
N LEU A 853 35.57 -7.83 -10.41
CA LEU A 853 35.05 -9.19 -10.22
C LEU A 853 35.79 -10.16 -11.14
N SER A 854 36.02 -11.40 -10.66
CA SER A 854 36.76 -12.42 -11.42
C SER A 854 35.91 -13.07 -12.51
N ALA A 855 36.59 -13.61 -13.53
CA ALA A 855 35.96 -14.51 -14.49
C ALA A 855 35.26 -15.69 -13.77
N GLY A 856 34.07 -16.06 -14.24
CA GLY A 856 33.20 -17.06 -13.63
C GLY A 856 32.16 -16.48 -12.66
N THR A 857 32.26 -15.22 -12.25
CA THR A 857 31.24 -14.55 -11.43
C THR A 857 29.93 -14.45 -12.21
N THR A 858 28.82 -14.82 -11.57
CA THR A 858 27.47 -14.71 -12.14
C THR A 858 26.81 -13.43 -11.67
N ILE A 859 26.22 -12.69 -12.60
CA ILE A 859 25.55 -11.42 -12.34
C ILE A 859 24.14 -11.52 -12.91
N LYS A 860 23.14 -11.20 -12.08
CA LYS A 860 21.74 -11.03 -12.47
C LYS A 860 21.31 -9.61 -12.10
N VAL A 861 20.68 -8.91 -13.04
CA VAL A 861 20.07 -7.60 -12.79
C VAL A 861 18.63 -7.68 -13.20
N LEU A 862 17.73 -7.36 -12.27
CA LEU A 862 16.31 -7.15 -12.53
C LEU A 862 16.08 -5.65 -12.56
N TYR A 863 15.43 -5.14 -13.60
CA TYR A 863 15.21 -3.72 -13.79
C TYR A 863 13.95 -3.50 -14.60
N SER A 864 13.43 -2.28 -14.54
CA SER A 864 12.23 -1.91 -15.27
C SER A 864 12.54 -0.76 -16.21
N THR A 865 11.92 -0.75 -17.38
CA THR A 865 11.97 0.38 -18.32
C THR A 865 10.59 0.93 -18.60
N ILE A 866 10.49 2.19 -19.00
CA ILE A 866 9.23 2.74 -19.51
C ILE A 866 9.15 2.46 -21.00
N GLU A 867 7.97 2.06 -21.47
CA GLU A 867 7.63 2.02 -22.88
C GLU A 867 6.41 2.92 -23.04
N PHE A 868 6.40 3.81 -24.03
CA PHE A 868 5.26 4.72 -24.22
C PHE A 868 4.21 4.10 -25.13
N CYS A 869 4.62 3.38 -26.17
CA CYS A 869 3.72 2.79 -27.17
C CYS A 869 2.68 1.84 -26.53
N THR A 870 3.02 1.26 -25.38
CA THR A 870 2.14 0.52 -24.47
C THR A 870 2.22 1.18 -23.11
N ASN A 871 1.14 1.31 -22.35
CA ASN A 871 1.20 1.77 -20.95
C ASN A 871 1.83 0.65 -20.08
N GLY A 872 3.10 0.29 -20.28
CA GLY A 872 3.75 -0.90 -19.69
C GLY A 872 3.17 -2.25 -20.13
N ARG A 873 3.57 -3.32 -19.43
CA ARG A 873 3.15 -4.70 -19.77
C ARG A 873 2.80 -5.57 -18.55
N TYR A 874 2.01 -6.60 -18.81
CA TYR A 874 1.99 -7.82 -18.02
C TYR A 874 2.85 -8.89 -18.70
N GLU A 875 3.93 -9.32 -18.06
CA GLU A 875 4.89 -10.27 -18.63
C GLU A 875 4.23 -11.63 -18.90
N TRP A 876 3.29 -12.04 -18.03
CA TRP A 876 2.70 -13.37 -18.05
C TRP A 876 1.17 -13.36 -17.94
N ASN A 877 0.52 -14.24 -18.70
CA ASN A 877 -0.86 -14.68 -18.53
C ASN A 877 -0.89 -16.19 -18.30
N VAL A 878 -1.44 -16.62 -17.17
CA VAL A 878 -1.25 -17.97 -16.64
C VAL A 878 -2.58 -18.64 -16.39
N VAL A 879 -2.71 -19.86 -16.89
CA VAL A 879 -3.80 -20.79 -16.58
C VAL A 879 -3.28 -22.05 -15.92
N GLY A 880 -4.16 -22.79 -15.24
CA GLY A 880 -3.82 -24.08 -14.65
C GLY A 880 -3.44 -25.13 -15.70
N THR A 881 -2.53 -26.04 -15.39
CA THR A 881 -2.15 -27.20 -16.17
C THR A 881 -3.31 -28.20 -16.24
N PRO A 882 -4.05 -28.48 -15.15
CA PRO A 882 -5.29 -29.23 -15.23
C PRO A 882 -6.50 -28.32 -15.57
N SER A 883 -6.28 -27.13 -16.14
CA SER A 883 -7.39 -26.24 -16.50
C SER A 883 -8.35 -26.89 -17.49
N ALA A 884 -9.62 -26.49 -17.40
CA ALA A 884 -10.56 -26.75 -18.46
C ALA A 884 -10.45 -25.65 -19.53
N ALA A 885 -10.93 -25.93 -20.75
CA ALA A 885 -10.89 -24.95 -21.86
C ALA A 885 -11.54 -23.60 -21.52
N VAL A 886 -12.43 -23.59 -20.52
CA VAL A 886 -13.07 -22.39 -19.98
C VAL A 886 -12.07 -21.39 -19.39
N ASP A 887 -10.99 -21.84 -18.73
CA ASP A 887 -9.99 -20.95 -18.12
C ASP A 887 -9.15 -20.27 -19.20
N SER A 888 -8.79 -21.00 -20.27
CA SER A 888 -8.11 -20.42 -21.44
C SER A 888 -9.00 -19.43 -22.19
N ALA A 889 -10.31 -19.73 -22.30
CA ALA A 889 -11.27 -18.79 -22.87
C ALA A 889 -11.36 -17.52 -21.99
N GLY A 890 -11.40 -17.66 -20.67
CA GLY A 890 -11.32 -16.54 -19.72
C GLY A 890 -10.04 -15.72 -19.88
N ALA A 891 -8.87 -16.38 -19.90
CA ALA A 891 -7.57 -15.76 -20.06
C ALA A 891 -7.45 -14.92 -21.34
N SER A 892 -8.02 -15.41 -22.46
CA SER A 892 -8.07 -14.64 -23.71
C SER A 892 -8.88 -13.35 -23.58
N MET A 893 -9.98 -13.38 -22.81
CA MET A 893 -10.80 -12.20 -22.57
C MET A 893 -10.08 -11.20 -21.66
N VAL A 894 -9.38 -11.67 -20.62
CA VAL A 894 -8.59 -10.79 -19.74
C VAL A 894 -7.47 -10.12 -20.54
N SER A 895 -6.69 -10.85 -21.34
CA SER A 895 -5.67 -10.27 -22.23
C SER A 895 -6.25 -9.21 -23.15
N SER A 896 -7.35 -9.54 -23.85
CA SER A 896 -8.01 -8.57 -24.73
C SER A 896 -8.52 -7.33 -23.99
N SER A 897 -8.84 -7.44 -22.69
CA SER A 897 -9.29 -6.31 -21.90
C SER A 897 -8.16 -5.31 -21.67
N PHE A 898 -6.97 -5.79 -21.31
CA PHE A 898 -5.79 -4.94 -21.11
C PHE A 898 -5.36 -4.28 -22.42
N GLU A 899 -5.30 -5.03 -23.52
CA GLU A 899 -4.91 -4.48 -24.82
C GLU A 899 -5.96 -3.49 -25.38
N GLU A 900 -7.24 -3.87 -25.44
CA GLU A 900 -8.27 -3.04 -26.08
C GLU A 900 -8.66 -1.81 -25.25
N TRP A 901 -8.81 -1.93 -23.92
CA TRP A 901 -9.29 -0.83 -23.08
C TRP A 901 -8.17 0.02 -22.49
N LYS A 902 -7.01 -0.58 -22.21
CA LYS A 902 -5.93 0.07 -21.45
C LYS A 902 -4.66 0.31 -22.27
N ASN A 903 -4.55 -0.28 -23.47
CA ASN A 903 -3.33 -0.26 -24.28
C ASN A 903 -2.11 -0.77 -23.48
N ILE A 904 -2.31 -1.84 -22.71
CA ILE A 904 -1.29 -2.53 -21.91
C ILE A 904 -1.01 -3.87 -22.58
N GLU A 905 0.25 -4.14 -22.89
CA GLU A 905 0.65 -5.41 -23.52
C GLU A 905 0.49 -6.58 -22.53
N VAL A 906 0.03 -7.73 -23.03
CA VAL A 906 0.13 -9.01 -22.31
C VAL A 906 1.08 -9.93 -23.09
N TYR A 907 2.33 -10.03 -22.62
CA TYR A 907 3.44 -10.46 -23.45
C TYR A 907 3.49 -11.98 -23.73
N LYS A 908 3.44 -12.84 -22.70
CA LYS A 908 3.48 -14.29 -22.87
C LYS A 908 2.37 -15.02 -22.13
N ALA A 909 1.92 -16.12 -22.72
CA ALA A 909 1.07 -17.11 -22.04
C ALA A 909 1.93 -18.24 -21.46
N ALA A 910 1.51 -18.77 -20.31
CA ALA A 910 2.19 -19.84 -19.61
C ALA A 910 1.23 -20.75 -18.82
N LEU A 911 1.76 -21.89 -18.39
CA LEU A 911 1.15 -22.73 -17.37
C LEU A 911 1.70 -22.34 -15.99
N GLU A 912 1.01 -22.73 -14.93
CA GLU A 912 1.52 -22.62 -13.57
C GLU A 912 2.57 -23.69 -13.25
N ILE A 913 2.33 -24.95 -13.61
CA ILE A 913 3.27 -26.08 -13.48
C ILE A 913 3.58 -26.71 -14.84
N LYS A 914 4.55 -27.62 -14.88
CA LYS A 914 4.96 -28.27 -16.12
C LYS A 914 3.98 -29.38 -16.50
N ASP A 915 3.19 -29.18 -17.55
CA ASP A 915 2.68 -30.32 -18.30
C ASP A 915 3.83 -30.90 -19.12
N SER A 916 4.09 -32.19 -19.04
CA SER A 916 5.03 -32.77 -20.00
C SER A 916 4.49 -33.98 -20.76
N SER A 917 3.16 -34.11 -20.78
CA SER A 917 2.43 -35.04 -21.64
C SER A 917 2.05 -34.31 -22.93
N TRP A 918 1.41 -33.14 -22.83
CA TRP A 918 0.91 -32.40 -23.99
C TRP A 918 1.62 -31.06 -24.22
N GLY A 919 2.22 -30.46 -23.18
CA GLY A 919 2.95 -29.19 -23.27
C GLY A 919 4.39 -29.17 -22.75
N PRO A 920 5.28 -30.15 -23.05
CA PRO A 920 6.59 -30.30 -22.40
C PRO A 920 7.57 -29.12 -22.56
N TYR A 921 7.33 -28.25 -23.53
CA TYR A 921 8.15 -27.07 -23.84
C TYR A 921 7.43 -25.74 -23.58
N VAL A 922 6.19 -25.78 -23.08
CA VAL A 922 5.42 -24.58 -22.73
C VAL A 922 6.03 -23.94 -21.48
N PRO A 923 6.09 -22.59 -21.40
CA PRO A 923 6.52 -21.91 -20.19
C PRO A 923 5.70 -22.29 -18.97
N TYR A 924 6.37 -22.39 -17.82
CA TYR A 924 5.73 -22.60 -16.53
C TYR A 924 6.46 -21.88 -15.41
N LEU A 925 5.70 -21.43 -14.41
CA LEU A 925 6.15 -20.42 -13.47
C LEU A 925 6.49 -20.96 -12.07
N ILE A 926 5.83 -22.01 -11.60
CA ILE A 926 6.11 -22.57 -10.28
C ILE A 926 7.36 -23.46 -10.33
N ARG A 927 8.22 -23.31 -9.33
CA ARG A 927 9.47 -24.05 -9.16
C ARG A 927 9.20 -25.47 -8.66
N GLU A 928 9.84 -26.45 -9.31
CA GLU A 928 9.83 -27.85 -8.88
C GLU A 928 10.63 -28.04 -7.59
N GLN A 929 10.12 -28.87 -6.68
CA GLN A 929 10.77 -29.23 -5.42
C GLN A 929 11.24 -30.70 -5.49
N GLY A 930 12.52 -30.94 -5.83
CA GLY A 930 13.11 -32.29 -5.90
C GLY A 930 13.39 -32.84 -7.31
N VAL A 931 13.34 -34.17 -7.49
CA VAL A 931 13.70 -34.88 -8.75
C VAL A 931 12.48 -35.07 -9.66
N ALA A 932 12.67 -34.88 -10.97
CA ALA A 932 11.63 -34.79 -12.01
C ALA A 932 10.56 -35.91 -12.03
N ASN A 933 9.29 -35.49 -12.13
CA ASN A 933 7.99 -36.19 -12.39
C ASN A 933 6.98 -36.17 -11.22
N ARG A 934 5.71 -35.70 -11.24
CA ARG A 934 4.86 -34.66 -11.91
C ARG A 934 3.51 -34.49 -11.16
N SER A 935 3.45 -34.79 -9.85
CA SER A 935 2.23 -34.57 -9.05
C SER A 935 2.25 -33.17 -8.44
N ARG A 936 1.08 -32.54 -8.29
CA ARG A 936 0.96 -31.18 -7.74
C ARG A 936 1.58 -31.03 -6.35
N SER A 937 1.62 -32.11 -5.55
CA SER A 937 2.30 -32.14 -4.25
C SER A 937 3.82 -31.98 -4.33
N GLN A 938 4.46 -32.35 -5.44
CA GLN A 938 5.92 -32.24 -5.62
C GLN A 938 6.39 -30.84 -6.05
N TYR A 939 5.45 -29.90 -6.26
CA TYR A 939 5.75 -28.48 -6.40
C TYR A 939 5.76 -27.75 -5.06
N ARG A 940 5.33 -28.44 -4.00
CA ARG A 940 5.33 -27.89 -2.65
C ARG A 940 6.58 -28.28 -1.90
N ASP A 941 7.07 -27.36 -1.09
CA ASP A 941 8.12 -27.67 -0.14
C ASP A 941 7.62 -28.53 1.03
N VAL A 942 8.52 -28.83 1.98
CA VAL A 942 8.21 -29.62 3.18
C VAL A 942 7.15 -29.01 4.10
N THR A 943 6.86 -27.72 3.93
CA THR A 943 5.82 -26.96 4.65
C THR A 943 4.57 -26.69 3.80
N ASN A 944 4.42 -27.38 2.66
CA ASN A 944 3.32 -27.23 1.71
C ASN A 944 3.30 -25.89 0.92
N ARG A 945 4.37 -25.10 0.94
CA ARG A 945 4.48 -23.82 0.22
C ARG A 945 4.80 -24.03 -1.25
N LEU A 946 4.20 -23.23 -2.11
CA LEU A 946 4.60 -23.09 -3.51
C LEU A 946 5.63 -21.96 -3.64
N HIS A 947 6.53 -22.07 -4.62
CA HIS A 947 7.56 -21.08 -4.90
C HIS A 947 7.58 -20.75 -6.38
N LEU A 948 7.77 -19.48 -6.73
CA LEU A 948 8.01 -19.08 -8.11
C LEU A 948 9.42 -19.50 -8.54
N LYS A 949 9.57 -19.74 -9.84
CA LYS A 949 10.88 -19.74 -10.50
C LYS A 949 11.37 -18.31 -10.57
N ASP A 950 12.69 -18.14 -10.55
CA ASP A 950 13.27 -16.80 -10.65
C ASP A 950 13.02 -16.18 -12.03
N ASP A 951 13.32 -16.92 -13.10
CA ASP A 951 13.22 -16.41 -14.48
C ASP A 951 12.94 -17.55 -15.47
N TRP A 952 12.34 -17.22 -16.61
CA TRP A 952 12.14 -18.18 -17.69
C TRP A 952 13.37 -18.30 -18.60
N CYS A 953 14.00 -17.17 -18.92
CA CYS A 953 15.20 -17.11 -19.75
C CYS A 953 16.15 -16.01 -19.22
N SER A 954 17.11 -15.58 -20.05
CA SER A 954 18.06 -14.51 -19.71
C SER A 954 17.50 -13.11 -19.91
N THR A 955 16.27 -12.96 -20.42
CA THR A 955 15.64 -11.66 -20.72
C THR A 955 14.25 -11.47 -20.14
N LEU A 956 13.56 -12.55 -19.73
CA LEU A 956 12.20 -12.49 -19.16
C LEU A 956 12.16 -13.03 -17.71
N PRO A 957 11.92 -12.17 -16.71
CA PRO A 957 11.78 -12.59 -15.31
C PRO A 957 10.47 -13.34 -15.06
N ILE A 958 10.37 -14.01 -13.90
CA ILE A 958 9.12 -14.56 -13.36
C ILE A 958 8.89 -13.96 -11.97
N SER A 959 9.80 -14.22 -11.01
CA SER A 959 9.82 -13.46 -9.76
C SER A 959 10.13 -12.00 -10.09
N ARG A 960 9.38 -11.08 -9.47
CA ARG A 960 9.32 -9.62 -9.74
C ARG A 960 8.36 -9.21 -10.87
N SER A 961 7.92 -10.12 -11.73
CA SER A 961 7.06 -9.76 -12.87
C SER A 961 5.62 -9.43 -12.47
N ASN A 962 4.91 -8.78 -13.39
CA ASN A 962 3.46 -8.65 -13.41
C ASN A 962 2.83 -9.88 -14.07
N ILE A 963 1.96 -10.57 -13.34
CA ILE A 963 1.38 -11.85 -13.74
C ILE A 963 -0.15 -11.79 -13.66
N ILE A 964 -0.81 -12.05 -14.78
CA ILE A 964 -2.25 -12.34 -14.83
C ILE A 964 -2.45 -13.82 -14.52
N VAL A 965 -3.35 -14.12 -13.59
CA VAL A 965 -3.70 -15.49 -13.18
C VAL A 965 -5.19 -15.70 -13.41
N VAL A 966 -5.55 -16.69 -14.22
CA VAL A 966 -6.95 -17.06 -14.46
C VAL A 966 -7.21 -18.50 -14.00
N GLY A 967 -8.31 -18.66 -13.25
CA GLY A 967 -8.73 -19.94 -12.66
C GLY A 967 -8.41 -20.05 -11.17
N GLY A 968 -9.24 -20.77 -10.43
CA GLY A 968 -9.24 -20.74 -8.95
C GLY A 968 -8.16 -21.58 -8.27
N PRO A 969 -7.89 -21.32 -6.97
CA PRO A 969 -6.87 -22.01 -6.17
C PRO A 969 -6.98 -23.54 -6.16
N ALA A 970 -8.20 -24.08 -6.31
CA ALA A 970 -8.41 -25.52 -6.35
C ALA A 970 -7.78 -26.19 -7.59
N ALA A 971 -7.68 -25.49 -8.72
CA ALA A 971 -7.20 -26.04 -10.00
C ALA A 971 -5.88 -25.39 -10.49
N ASN A 972 -5.56 -24.18 -10.03
CA ASN A 972 -4.38 -23.42 -10.44
C ASN A 972 -3.43 -23.22 -9.24
N GLY A 973 -2.23 -23.79 -9.32
CA GLY A 973 -1.17 -23.63 -8.31
C GLY A 973 -0.70 -22.20 -8.10
N LEU A 974 -0.75 -21.33 -9.12
CA LEU A 974 -0.38 -19.93 -8.94
C LEU A 974 -1.49 -19.14 -8.23
N ALA A 975 -2.77 -19.43 -8.51
CA ALA A 975 -3.87 -18.88 -7.72
C ALA A 975 -3.83 -19.39 -6.27
N GLU A 976 -3.38 -20.62 -6.05
CA GLU A 976 -3.13 -21.14 -4.71
C GLU A 976 -1.97 -20.46 -3.99
N TYR A 977 -0.88 -20.11 -4.69
CA TYR A 977 0.18 -19.27 -4.13
C TYR A 977 -0.39 -17.95 -3.63
N PHE A 978 -1.14 -17.25 -4.49
CA PHE A 978 -1.72 -15.95 -4.16
C PHE A 978 -2.87 -16.01 -3.15
N ASN A 979 -3.50 -17.17 -2.93
CA ASN A 979 -4.56 -17.35 -1.94
C ASN A 979 -4.08 -17.04 -0.51
N ASP A 980 -2.77 -17.18 -0.25
CA ASP A 980 -2.16 -16.79 1.02
C ASP A 980 -1.92 -15.27 1.13
N TYR A 981 -2.18 -14.47 0.11
CA TYR A 981 -1.87 -13.03 0.15
C TYR A 981 -3.04 -12.13 -0.19
N THR A 982 -4.00 -12.59 -0.99
CA THR A 982 -5.16 -11.77 -1.37
C THR A 982 -6.12 -11.55 -0.20
N ASP A 983 -6.87 -10.44 -0.25
CA ASP A 983 -7.80 -10.04 0.81
C ASP A 983 -9.19 -10.69 0.70
N ALA A 984 -9.42 -11.41 -0.40
CA ALA A 984 -10.43 -12.47 -0.45
C ALA A 984 -9.77 -13.77 -0.91
N PHE A 985 -10.04 -14.85 -0.19
CA PHE A 985 -9.39 -16.13 -0.42
C PHE A 985 -10.38 -17.29 -0.26
N LEU A 986 -10.05 -18.41 -0.87
CA LEU A 986 -10.81 -19.65 -0.74
C LEU A 986 -10.55 -20.27 0.64
N VAL A 987 -11.60 -20.36 1.44
CA VAL A 987 -11.63 -21.15 2.68
C VAL A 987 -12.15 -22.54 2.37
N LYS A 988 -11.59 -23.55 3.04
CA LYS A 988 -12.05 -24.93 2.95
C LYS A 988 -12.72 -25.38 4.24
N SER A 989 -13.81 -26.13 4.11
CA SER A 989 -14.61 -26.59 5.25
C SER A 989 -13.92 -27.61 6.16
N ASP A 990 -12.85 -28.24 5.69
CA ASP A 990 -12.04 -29.18 6.48
C ASP A 990 -11.00 -28.50 7.39
N VAL A 991 -10.75 -27.20 7.18
CA VAL A 991 -9.81 -26.39 7.97
C VAL A 991 -10.53 -25.43 8.90
N SER A 992 -11.69 -24.92 8.50
CA SER A 992 -12.44 -23.96 9.29
C SER A 992 -13.18 -24.61 10.45
N THR A 993 -13.07 -24.03 11.64
CA THR A 993 -13.82 -24.44 12.85
C THR A 993 -14.94 -23.46 13.21
N SER A 994 -15.16 -22.44 12.39
CA SER A 994 -16.23 -21.45 12.58
C SER A 994 -17.56 -21.94 12.01
N ASP A 995 -18.57 -21.08 12.06
CA ASP A 995 -19.92 -21.25 11.49
C ASP A 995 -19.97 -21.32 9.95
N LEU A 996 -18.82 -21.42 9.28
CA LEU A 996 -18.72 -21.53 7.83
C LEU A 996 -19.17 -22.92 7.36
N THR A 997 -20.19 -22.96 6.51
CA THR A 997 -20.94 -24.19 6.17
C THR A 997 -20.37 -24.96 4.98
N GLY A 998 -19.23 -24.55 4.41
CA GLY A 998 -18.67 -25.15 3.20
C GLY A 998 -17.40 -24.45 2.70
N ASN A 999 -16.89 -24.90 1.56
CA ASN A 999 -15.84 -24.17 0.82
C ASN A 999 -16.45 -22.89 0.27
N GLY A 1000 -15.84 -21.74 0.52
CA GLY A 1000 -16.38 -20.44 0.10
C GLY A 1000 -15.29 -19.37 0.01
N ILE A 1001 -15.62 -18.24 -0.61
CA ILE A 1001 -14.74 -17.06 -0.64
C ILE A 1001 -14.98 -16.26 0.63
N TYR A 1002 -13.92 -15.99 1.38
CA TYR A 1002 -13.98 -15.22 2.62
C TYR A 1002 -13.09 -14.00 2.52
N GLY A 1003 -13.57 -12.85 3.00
CA GLY A 1003 -12.82 -11.60 3.03
C GLY A 1003 -12.89 -10.95 4.42
N PRO A 1004 -11.83 -10.97 5.24
CA PRO A 1004 -11.84 -10.42 6.60
C PRO A 1004 -12.07 -8.89 6.64
N GLY A 1005 -11.81 -8.19 5.53
CA GLY A 1005 -12.15 -6.78 5.37
C GLY A 1005 -13.65 -6.50 5.36
N CYS A 1006 -14.50 -7.50 5.08
CA CYS A 1006 -15.95 -7.35 5.17
C CYS A 1006 -16.36 -7.15 6.64
N TRP A 1007 -17.30 -6.23 6.86
CA TRP A 1007 -17.79 -5.94 8.21
C TRP A 1007 -18.79 -7.00 8.69
N ASN A 1008 -19.46 -7.71 7.78
CA ASN A 1008 -20.30 -8.87 8.08
C ASN A 1008 -19.45 -10.13 8.31
N LYS A 1009 -19.26 -10.46 9.58
CA LYS A 1009 -18.24 -11.41 10.08
C LYS A 1009 -18.56 -12.87 9.77
N THR A 1010 -19.81 -13.18 9.44
CA THR A 1010 -20.29 -14.55 9.16
C THR A 1010 -20.38 -14.84 7.66
N ARG A 1011 -20.09 -13.84 6.83
CA ARG A 1011 -20.32 -13.92 5.39
C ARG A 1011 -19.15 -14.55 4.66
N ALA A 1012 -19.34 -15.80 4.26
CA ALA A 1012 -18.62 -16.37 3.13
C ALA A 1012 -19.54 -16.46 1.90
N TYR A 1013 -18.93 -16.35 0.73
CA TYR A 1013 -19.62 -16.42 -0.55
C TYR A 1013 -19.49 -17.81 -1.13
N TYR A 1014 -20.65 -18.46 -1.29
CA TYR A 1014 -20.76 -19.83 -1.76
C TYR A 1014 -21.36 -19.84 -3.16
N GLY A 1015 -20.70 -20.51 -4.11
CA GLY A 1015 -21.30 -20.78 -5.42
C GLY A 1015 -22.27 -21.97 -5.35
N GLY A 1016 -23.32 -21.95 -6.17
CA GLY A 1016 -24.27 -23.05 -6.31
C GLY A 1016 -24.13 -23.81 -7.63
N ALA A 1017 -24.88 -24.92 -7.76
CA ALA A 1017 -25.11 -25.55 -9.06
C ALA A 1017 -25.83 -24.56 -10.00
N SER A 1018 -25.70 -24.77 -11.32
CA SER A 1018 -26.26 -23.92 -12.37
C SER A 1018 -27.69 -23.47 -12.07
N GLY A 1019 -27.90 -22.15 -11.96
CA GLY A 1019 -29.19 -21.51 -11.67
C GLY A 1019 -29.34 -20.84 -10.31
N ALA A 1020 -28.52 -21.17 -9.29
CA ALA A 1020 -28.58 -20.56 -7.96
C ALA A 1020 -27.76 -19.26 -7.80
N GLY A 1021 -27.05 -18.85 -8.87
CA GLY A 1021 -26.06 -17.77 -8.85
C GLY A 1021 -24.68 -18.25 -8.45
N GLY A 1022 -23.65 -17.55 -8.92
CA GLY A 1022 -22.24 -17.88 -8.64
C GLY A 1022 -21.43 -16.67 -8.21
N TYR A 1023 -20.21 -16.91 -7.74
CA TYR A 1023 -19.34 -15.88 -7.17
C TYR A 1023 -17.94 -15.97 -7.73
N ALA A 1024 -17.33 -14.80 -7.93
CA ALA A 1024 -15.97 -14.68 -8.41
C ALA A 1024 -15.24 -13.51 -7.77
N ILE A 1025 -13.92 -13.49 -7.88
CA ILE A 1025 -13.10 -12.37 -7.46
C ILE A 1025 -12.25 -11.83 -8.59
N ILE A 1026 -11.97 -10.53 -8.49
CA ILE A 1026 -10.88 -9.86 -9.21
C ILE A 1026 -10.00 -9.26 -8.12
N SER A 1027 -8.77 -9.72 -7.99
CA SER A 1027 -7.88 -9.34 -6.88
C SER A 1027 -6.48 -9.01 -7.37
N THR A 1028 -5.77 -8.18 -6.62
CA THR A 1028 -4.36 -7.90 -6.86
C THR A 1028 -3.56 -7.93 -5.57
N TYR A 1029 -2.27 -8.25 -5.70
CA TYR A 1029 -1.33 -8.19 -4.59
C TYR A 1029 0.10 -8.00 -5.11
N LYS A 1030 0.94 -7.26 -4.38
CA LYS A 1030 2.39 -7.14 -4.64
C LYS A 1030 3.16 -7.82 -3.51
N ASP A 1031 3.88 -8.88 -3.88
CA ASP A 1031 4.65 -9.70 -2.96
C ASP A 1031 6.01 -9.08 -2.59
N LEU A 1032 6.67 -9.57 -1.54
CA LEU A 1032 7.97 -9.08 -1.05
C LEU A 1032 9.08 -9.19 -2.10
N ASN A 1033 9.00 -10.19 -2.98
CA ASN A 1033 9.93 -10.33 -4.10
C ASN A 1033 9.63 -9.35 -5.26
N GLY A 1034 8.62 -8.49 -5.12
CA GLY A 1034 8.19 -7.50 -6.10
C GLY A 1034 7.19 -8.02 -7.13
N THR A 1035 6.86 -9.32 -7.12
CA THR A 1035 5.91 -9.93 -8.07
C THR A 1035 4.51 -9.36 -7.85
N ILE A 1036 3.84 -8.95 -8.93
CA ILE A 1036 2.48 -8.45 -8.89
C ILE A 1036 1.54 -9.48 -9.51
N GLY A 1037 0.55 -9.95 -8.76
CA GLY A 1037 -0.52 -10.81 -9.26
C GLY A 1037 -1.77 -10.01 -9.60
N PHE A 1038 -2.35 -10.20 -10.78
CA PHE A 1038 -3.73 -9.80 -11.11
C PHE A 1038 -4.57 -11.06 -11.33
N LEU A 1039 -5.43 -11.35 -10.37
CA LEU A 1039 -6.11 -12.63 -10.25
C LEU A 1039 -7.58 -12.52 -10.65
N VAL A 1040 -8.03 -13.44 -11.49
CA VAL A 1040 -9.43 -13.57 -11.90
C VAL A 1040 -9.85 -15.02 -11.73
N TRP A 1041 -10.69 -15.30 -10.74
CA TRP A 1041 -11.21 -16.65 -10.55
C TRP A 1041 -12.58 -16.67 -9.90
N GLY A 1042 -13.35 -17.68 -10.28
CA GLY A 1042 -14.69 -17.97 -9.77
C GLY A 1042 -14.73 -19.22 -8.91
N TYR A 1043 -15.82 -19.39 -8.17
CA TYR A 1043 -16.10 -20.61 -7.42
C TYR A 1043 -16.03 -21.85 -8.31
N ASN A 1044 -16.48 -21.72 -9.56
CA ASN A 1044 -16.32 -22.71 -10.63
C ASN A 1044 -15.83 -22.08 -11.95
N GLY A 1045 -15.77 -22.88 -13.02
CA GLY A 1045 -15.34 -22.44 -14.34
C GLY A 1045 -16.28 -21.43 -15.00
N ASP A 1046 -17.60 -21.57 -14.83
CA ASP A 1046 -18.58 -20.61 -15.36
C ASP A 1046 -18.38 -19.23 -14.72
N ASP A 1047 -18.19 -19.20 -13.41
CA ASP A 1047 -17.97 -17.98 -12.65
C ASP A 1047 -16.66 -17.29 -13.06
N THR A 1048 -15.60 -18.08 -13.29
CA THR A 1048 -14.31 -17.59 -13.82
C THR A 1048 -14.50 -16.96 -15.20
N TYR A 1049 -15.20 -17.67 -16.10
CA TYR A 1049 -15.47 -17.18 -17.45
C TYR A 1049 -16.22 -15.85 -17.44
N TYR A 1050 -17.29 -15.74 -16.64
CA TYR A 1050 -18.10 -14.53 -16.63
C TYR A 1050 -17.46 -13.37 -15.86
N ALA A 1051 -16.56 -13.63 -14.91
CA ALA A 1051 -15.69 -12.59 -14.35
C ALA A 1051 -14.70 -12.04 -15.41
N SER A 1052 -14.09 -12.92 -16.21
CA SER A 1052 -13.25 -12.50 -17.35
C SER A 1052 -14.07 -11.78 -18.43
N TYR A 1053 -15.30 -12.22 -18.68
CA TYR A 1053 -16.24 -11.56 -19.59
C TYR A 1053 -16.57 -10.13 -19.12
N ALA A 1054 -16.78 -9.93 -17.81
CA ALA A 1054 -17.02 -8.61 -17.23
C ALA A 1054 -15.89 -7.63 -17.52
N LEU A 1055 -14.62 -8.05 -17.35
CA LEU A 1055 -13.45 -7.23 -17.65
C LEU A 1055 -13.45 -6.78 -19.12
N ARG A 1056 -13.68 -7.72 -20.05
CA ARG A 1056 -13.71 -7.43 -21.49
C ARG A 1056 -14.84 -6.50 -21.91
N HIS A 1057 -15.94 -6.53 -21.17
CA HIS A 1057 -17.14 -5.74 -21.44
C HIS A 1057 -17.19 -4.44 -20.60
N GLY A 1058 -16.04 -4.00 -20.11
CA GLY A 1058 -15.83 -2.65 -19.59
C GLY A 1058 -15.54 -2.56 -18.09
N LEU A 1059 -15.61 -3.65 -17.31
CA LEU A 1059 -15.32 -3.59 -15.87
C LEU A 1059 -13.92 -3.04 -15.59
N ILE A 1060 -12.93 -3.38 -16.41
CA ILE A 1060 -11.55 -2.88 -16.28
C ILE A 1060 -11.47 -1.35 -16.36
N ALA A 1061 -12.35 -0.72 -17.15
CA ALA A 1061 -12.43 0.74 -17.26
C ALA A 1061 -13.15 1.39 -16.07
N TYR A 1062 -13.90 0.65 -15.26
CA TYR A 1062 -14.38 1.14 -13.97
C TYR A 1062 -13.31 1.02 -12.89
N ILE A 1063 -12.53 -0.06 -12.90
CA ILE A 1063 -11.51 -0.35 -11.88
C ILE A 1063 -10.51 0.81 -11.74
N GLN A 1064 -10.17 1.48 -12.84
CA GLN A 1064 -9.27 2.64 -12.87
C GLN A 1064 -9.79 3.87 -12.07
N TYR A 1065 -11.06 3.85 -11.67
CA TYR A 1065 -11.72 4.91 -10.90
C TYR A 1065 -12.14 4.45 -9.51
N LEU A 1066 -11.77 3.24 -9.10
CA LEU A 1066 -11.92 2.83 -7.71
C LEU A 1066 -11.06 3.72 -6.82
N GLN A 1067 -11.53 3.94 -5.59
CA GLN A 1067 -10.72 4.61 -4.59
C GLN A 1067 -9.43 3.83 -4.34
N PRO A 1068 -8.35 4.53 -3.96
CA PRO A 1068 -7.12 3.86 -3.53
C PRO A 1068 -7.36 2.82 -2.43
N GLY A 1069 -6.52 1.80 -2.38
CA GLY A 1069 -6.57 0.74 -1.36
C GLY A 1069 -7.58 -0.39 -1.63
N VAL A 1070 -8.35 -0.33 -2.72
CA VAL A 1070 -9.22 -1.46 -3.13
C VAL A 1070 -8.37 -2.54 -3.80
N THR A 1071 -8.06 -3.60 -3.07
CA THR A 1071 -7.23 -4.73 -3.55
C THR A 1071 -8.08 -5.84 -4.18
N THR A 1072 -9.36 -5.95 -3.82
CA THR A 1072 -10.21 -7.06 -4.28
C THR A 1072 -11.66 -6.63 -4.54
N LEU A 1073 -12.23 -7.12 -5.65
CA LEU A 1073 -13.67 -7.10 -5.91
C LEU A 1073 -14.25 -8.50 -5.72
N ILE A 1074 -15.42 -8.61 -5.09
CA ILE A 1074 -16.23 -9.83 -5.11
C ILE A 1074 -17.46 -9.59 -5.99
N LEU A 1075 -17.67 -10.48 -6.95
CA LEU A 1075 -18.72 -10.44 -7.95
C LEU A 1075 -19.77 -11.50 -7.64
N LYS A 1076 -21.05 -11.16 -7.81
CA LYS A 1076 -22.17 -12.08 -7.89
C LYS A 1076 -22.66 -12.16 -9.33
N ILE A 1077 -22.77 -13.38 -9.84
CA ILE A 1077 -23.18 -13.69 -11.21
C ILE A 1077 -24.53 -14.39 -11.16
N THR A 1078 -25.52 -13.85 -11.87
CA THR A 1078 -26.88 -14.40 -11.90
C THR A 1078 -27.20 -14.91 -13.31
N TYR A 1079 -27.29 -16.23 -13.44
CA TYR A 1079 -27.46 -16.98 -14.70
C TYR A 1079 -28.91 -17.02 -15.23
N SER A 1080 -29.82 -16.19 -14.71
CA SER A 1080 -31.23 -16.16 -15.15
C SER A 1080 -31.45 -15.49 -16.51
N THR A 1081 -30.43 -14.83 -17.05
CA THR A 1081 -30.47 -14.04 -18.30
C THR A 1081 -29.20 -14.30 -19.11
N HIS A 1082 -29.24 -14.04 -20.42
CA HIS A 1082 -28.08 -14.12 -21.29
C HIS A 1082 -27.83 -12.79 -22.04
N PRO A 1083 -26.65 -12.16 -21.90
CA PRO A 1083 -25.58 -12.51 -20.96
C PRO A 1083 -26.05 -12.40 -19.49
N PRO A 1084 -25.40 -13.09 -18.53
CA PRO A 1084 -25.80 -13.07 -17.14
C PRO A 1084 -25.65 -11.67 -16.52
N THR A 1085 -26.46 -11.40 -15.50
CA THR A 1085 -26.34 -10.16 -14.72
C THR A 1085 -25.17 -10.28 -13.75
N ILE A 1086 -24.30 -9.26 -13.74
CA ILE A 1086 -23.11 -9.22 -12.90
C ILE A 1086 -23.23 -8.03 -11.94
N THR A 1087 -23.14 -8.33 -10.64
CA THR A 1087 -23.20 -7.35 -9.56
C THR A 1087 -21.90 -7.42 -8.77
N ILE A 1088 -21.24 -6.29 -8.58
CA ILE A 1088 -20.16 -6.18 -7.60
C ILE A 1088 -20.86 -6.14 -6.24
N VAL A 1089 -20.53 -7.10 -5.38
CA VAL A 1089 -21.06 -7.14 -4.02
C VAL A 1089 -20.07 -6.54 -3.04
N GLU A 1090 -18.76 -6.76 -3.18
CA GLU A 1090 -17.77 -6.17 -2.28
C GLU A 1090 -16.68 -5.43 -3.05
N CYS A 1091 -16.23 -4.32 -2.48
CA CYS A 1091 -14.94 -3.70 -2.79
C CYS A 1091 -14.11 -3.75 -1.51
N LEU A 1092 -13.14 -4.65 -1.42
CA LEU A 1092 -12.34 -4.89 -0.22
C LEU A 1092 -10.95 -4.25 -0.35
N GLY A 1093 -10.47 -3.68 0.76
CA GLY A 1093 -9.05 -3.49 1.02
C GLY A 1093 -8.52 -4.49 2.06
N VAL A 1094 -7.32 -4.25 2.58
CA VAL A 1094 -6.61 -5.19 3.48
C VAL A 1094 -7.42 -5.54 4.73
N PHE A 1095 -8.05 -4.54 5.36
CA PHE A 1095 -8.75 -4.71 6.62
C PHE A 1095 -10.14 -4.08 6.70
N THR A 1096 -10.58 -3.41 5.64
CA THR A 1096 -11.92 -2.79 5.61
C THR A 1096 -12.52 -2.85 4.22
N GLU A 1097 -13.85 -2.86 4.17
CA GLU A 1097 -14.59 -2.58 2.95
C GLU A 1097 -14.41 -1.12 2.56
N CYS A 1098 -14.25 -0.92 1.26
CA CYS A 1098 -14.17 0.35 0.59
C CYS A 1098 -15.51 0.63 -0.09
N THR A 1099 -15.95 1.88 -0.13
CA THR A 1099 -17.16 2.34 -0.85
C THR A 1099 -17.11 2.21 -2.39
N GLY A 1100 -16.13 1.52 -2.97
CA GLY A 1100 -15.85 1.48 -4.41
C GLY A 1100 -15.37 2.83 -4.95
N PHE A 1101 -16.29 3.73 -5.30
CA PHE A 1101 -16.03 5.04 -5.92
C PHE A 1101 -15.96 6.19 -4.92
N GLY A 1102 -15.35 5.98 -3.75
CA GLY A 1102 -15.33 6.93 -2.63
C GLY A 1102 -14.82 8.34 -2.97
N GLN A 1103 -14.00 8.50 -4.01
CA GLN A 1103 -13.60 9.82 -4.53
C GLN A 1103 -14.75 10.63 -5.16
N TYR A 1104 -15.83 9.95 -5.56
CA TYR A 1104 -17.08 10.50 -6.06
C TYR A 1104 -18.23 10.30 -5.05
N ALA A 1105 -17.92 10.05 -3.77
CA ALA A 1105 -18.87 9.67 -2.70
C ALA A 1105 -20.06 10.63 -2.51
N TYR A 1106 -19.94 11.88 -2.96
CA TYR A 1106 -21.05 12.85 -3.00
C TYR A 1106 -22.22 12.41 -3.89
N LEU A 1107 -22.05 11.38 -4.73
CA LEU A 1107 -23.08 10.86 -5.61
C LEU A 1107 -23.79 9.61 -5.07
N GLY A 1108 -23.34 9.01 -3.95
CA GLY A 1108 -23.89 7.75 -3.44
C GLY A 1108 -23.94 6.66 -4.53
N GLU A 1109 -25.11 6.06 -4.75
CA GLU A 1109 -25.38 5.11 -5.85
C GLU A 1109 -25.08 5.67 -7.26
N GLY A 1110 -25.03 7.00 -7.38
CA GLY A 1110 -24.68 7.72 -8.61
C GLY A 1110 -23.19 7.72 -8.96
N GLY A 1111 -22.29 7.29 -8.06
CA GLY A 1111 -20.84 7.28 -8.33
C GLY A 1111 -20.48 6.42 -9.53
N ALA A 1112 -20.96 5.18 -9.57
CA ALA A 1112 -20.78 4.27 -10.71
C ALA A 1112 -21.45 4.79 -11.98
N THR A 1113 -22.65 5.38 -11.86
CA THR A 1113 -23.38 5.97 -13.00
C THR A 1113 -22.61 7.16 -13.59
N TYR A 1114 -22.08 8.03 -12.74
CA TYR A 1114 -21.25 9.16 -13.14
C TYR A 1114 -19.96 8.70 -13.80
N VAL A 1115 -19.26 7.74 -13.20
CA VAL A 1115 -18.06 7.15 -13.81
C VAL A 1115 -18.38 6.57 -15.19
N ARG A 1116 -19.51 5.88 -15.31
CA ARG A 1116 -19.99 5.34 -16.59
C ARG A 1116 -20.22 6.45 -17.62
N THR A 1117 -21.02 7.47 -17.29
CA THR A 1117 -21.42 8.50 -18.25
C THR A 1117 -20.32 9.48 -18.60
N THR A 1118 -19.46 9.80 -17.63
CA THR A 1118 -18.43 10.85 -17.75
C THR A 1118 -17.14 10.30 -18.30
N TYR A 1119 -16.78 9.04 -17.99
CA TYR A 1119 -15.47 8.50 -18.33
C TYR A 1119 -15.54 7.22 -19.18
N VAL A 1120 -16.25 6.19 -18.72
CA VAL A 1120 -16.21 4.86 -19.37
C VAL A 1120 -16.89 4.85 -20.75
N LEU A 1121 -18.08 5.43 -20.88
CA LEU A 1121 -18.81 5.48 -22.15
C LEU A 1121 -18.08 6.36 -23.19
N PRO A 1122 -17.60 7.57 -22.84
CA PRO A 1122 -16.74 8.35 -23.74
C PRO A 1122 -15.47 7.60 -24.16
N LEU A 1123 -14.81 6.89 -23.24
CA LEU A 1123 -13.65 6.05 -23.55
C LEU A 1123 -14.02 4.94 -24.55
N ALA A 1124 -15.12 4.23 -24.31
CA ALA A 1124 -15.58 3.16 -25.20
C ALA A 1124 -15.91 3.67 -26.61
N ARG A 1125 -16.46 4.88 -26.73
CA ARG A 1125 -16.69 5.57 -28.01
C ARG A 1125 -15.40 5.90 -28.74
N ARG A 1126 -14.43 6.48 -28.03
CA ARG A 1126 -13.11 6.81 -28.57
C ARG A 1126 -12.38 5.57 -29.09
N LEU A 1127 -12.57 4.44 -28.43
CA LEU A 1127 -11.99 3.15 -28.79
C LEU A 1127 -12.87 2.33 -29.77
N PHE A 1128 -14.05 2.83 -30.16
CA PHE A 1128 -15.02 2.13 -31.03
C PHE A 1128 -15.49 0.76 -30.51
N ILE A 1129 -15.52 0.59 -29.19
CA ILE A 1129 -15.93 -0.66 -28.50
C ILE A 1129 -17.21 -0.51 -27.67
N GLU A 1130 -17.97 0.57 -27.86
CA GLU A 1130 -19.22 0.82 -27.10
C GLU A 1130 -20.26 -0.31 -27.21
N HIS A 1131 -20.25 -1.07 -28.31
CA HIS A 1131 -21.11 -2.23 -28.52
C HIS A 1131 -20.82 -3.40 -27.55
N LYS A 1132 -19.64 -3.41 -26.91
CA LYS A 1132 -19.25 -4.39 -25.88
C LYS A 1132 -19.60 -3.93 -24.47
N LEU A 1133 -19.97 -2.66 -24.26
CA LEU A 1133 -20.11 -2.10 -22.91
C LEU A 1133 -21.35 -2.65 -22.21
N MET A 1134 -21.15 -3.32 -21.07
CA MET A 1134 -22.24 -3.72 -20.18
C MET A 1134 -22.47 -2.71 -19.03
N SER A 1135 -23.53 -2.94 -18.26
CA SER A 1135 -23.80 -2.20 -17.02
C SER A 1135 -23.58 -3.12 -15.84
N PHE A 1136 -22.97 -2.58 -14.79
CA PHE A 1136 -22.71 -3.27 -13.54
C PHE A 1136 -23.51 -2.62 -12.42
N THR A 1137 -24.06 -3.45 -11.54
CA THR A 1137 -24.57 -2.97 -10.25
C THR A 1137 -23.42 -2.98 -9.25
N TRP A 1138 -23.27 -1.89 -8.52
CA TRP A 1138 -22.23 -1.71 -7.50
C TRP A 1138 -22.88 -1.68 -6.11
N PRO A 1139 -22.12 -2.00 -5.04
CA PRO A 1139 -22.65 -1.89 -3.69
C PRO A 1139 -23.02 -0.43 -3.42
N THR A 1140 -24.20 -0.22 -2.84
CA THR A 1140 -24.73 1.12 -2.55
C THR A 1140 -24.35 1.60 -1.15
N TYR A 1141 -24.01 0.67 -0.26
CA TYR A 1141 -23.53 0.90 1.09
C TYR A 1141 -22.50 -0.18 1.47
N ILE A 1142 -21.67 0.13 2.45
CA ILE A 1142 -20.83 -0.86 3.14
C ILE A 1142 -21.75 -1.87 3.83
N HIS A 1143 -21.42 -3.15 3.73
CA HIS A 1143 -22.19 -4.22 4.35
C HIS A 1143 -21.99 -4.22 5.87
N ALA A 1144 -22.87 -3.54 6.59
CA ALA A 1144 -22.96 -3.71 8.03
C ALA A 1144 -23.29 -5.18 8.38
N ASP A 1145 -22.70 -5.68 9.46
CA ASP A 1145 -23.01 -7.01 10.00
C ASP A 1145 -24.49 -7.03 10.44
N PRO A 1146 -25.34 -7.94 9.92
CA PRO A 1146 -26.79 -7.94 10.15
C PRO A 1146 -27.22 -7.97 11.62
#